data_AF-A0A8U0QAU0-F1
#
_entry.id   AF-A0A8U0QAU0-F1
#
_cell.length_a   1.000
_cell.length_b   1.000
_cell.length_c   1.000
_cell.angle_alpha   90.00
_cell.angle_beta   90.00
_cell.angle_gamma   90.00
#
_symmetry.space_group_name_H-M   'P 1'
#
loop_
_entity.id
_entity.type
_entity.pdbx_description
1 polymer ?
#
loop_
_entity_poly.entity_id
_entity_poly.type
_entity_poly.pdbx_seq_one_letter_code
_entity_poly.pdbx_strand_id
1 'polypeptide(L)'
;MGRRRGGTLKILFLLTLCLQAFTGQCQGSGHPSDLRIVLVGKTGSGKSATGNTILRTEGFKEDFSPESVTDHCEKLSGEVNGRKIDVIDTPGLYDTTMSKEEMKSEIEKAIYMSVPGPHAFLLVIRLGRFTEEERNTVKWIQENFGEEASKYTIILFTGGDQLEDKSMVDFLSESEELMKLVKVFKGRNHVFNNKKKNDNTQVTELLKKIDEMVMKNGGQHYTNEMYQEVQRKIKEEEERKKQEEETREQQEREKLEGEIRKRKEKVREEERKKQEEIRKQVDEAREEERKKQEEEKREVDEAREEERKNQEEIRKQVDEAREEERKNQEERQEEMRKKKSKDRWGKVVGLMVEGNGGQYYTSEMIDEMVERNGGQYYTSEMIDEMVERNGGQYYTSEMIEEMVEGNGGQYYTSGMIEVMVEGNGGHPLPCAFILKYYYKINHFLSVSTVSGQPSNLRIVLLGKTGAGKSATGNTILGTEVFKAEDSPVSVTAQCKKQSGEVDGRKIDVIDTPGLYDTKLSEEEMESEIVRCIEQSVPGPHAFLLVIRLGRFTEEEQNTVKWIQDNFGEEASMYTILLFTHGDQLKGKSVEEFLAESKELRKLINICGGRYHSLINDKRKDNTQVPELLKKIEEMVEKNGGQPYTNEMYQEAQRKIEEEEERKRQEEAKRERERRQEEEERRRREEKLNDCKWSALASTAALGLGAMFSSPWSLAAGAALAALKGYQCMGTYFTSGSSNSEDQKE
;
A
#
# COMPACT_ATOMS: atom_id res chain seq x y z
N MET A 1 -2.11 16.20 79.68
CA MET A 1 -3.04 15.84 78.58
C MET A 1 -2.34 16.11 77.26
N GLY A 2 -1.56 15.14 76.79
CA GLY A 2 -0.83 15.21 75.54
C GLY A 2 -1.13 13.97 74.70
N ARG A 3 -0.84 14.08 73.41
CA ARG A 3 -0.97 13.07 72.34
C ARG A 3 -2.38 12.89 71.77
N ARG A 4 -2.50 13.27 70.49
CA ARG A 4 -3.07 12.48 69.36
C ARG A 4 -3.72 13.39 68.31
N ARG A 5 -2.94 14.20 67.59
CA ARG A 5 -3.41 14.80 66.32
C ARG A 5 -2.37 14.90 65.19
N GLY A 6 -1.13 14.44 65.39
CA GLY A 6 -0.08 14.45 64.36
C GLY A 6 0.19 13.10 63.66
N GLY A 7 -0.36 11.99 64.16
CA GLY A 7 -0.08 10.65 63.64
C GLY A 7 -1.03 10.20 62.54
N THR A 8 -2.31 10.58 62.60
CA THR A 8 -3.32 10.13 61.63
C THR A 8 -3.15 10.75 60.25
N LEU A 9 -2.70 12.01 60.15
CA LEU A 9 -2.48 12.64 58.85
C LEU A 9 -1.23 12.10 58.13
N LYS A 10 -0.17 11.76 58.88
CA LYS A 10 1.04 11.12 58.32
C LYS A 10 0.80 9.66 57.92
N ILE A 11 -0.01 8.92 58.69
CA ILE A 11 -0.42 7.55 58.32
C ILE A 11 -1.35 7.58 57.12
N LEU A 12 -2.27 8.55 57.01
CA LEU A 12 -3.13 8.68 55.84
C LEU A 12 -2.30 9.01 54.59
N PHE A 13 -1.32 9.93 54.68
CA PHE A 13 -0.44 10.31 53.55
C PHE A 13 0.53 9.19 53.14
N LEU A 14 1.05 8.41 54.10
CA LEU A 14 1.85 7.21 53.83
C LEU A 14 0.99 6.06 53.26
N LEU A 15 -0.27 5.93 53.68
CA LEU A 15 -1.20 4.98 53.07
C LEU A 15 -1.62 5.40 51.66
N THR A 16 -1.75 6.70 51.33
CA THR A 16 -1.98 7.14 49.95
C THR A 16 -0.76 6.94 49.06
N LEU A 17 0.45 7.19 49.57
CA LEU A 17 1.69 6.87 48.85
C LEU A 17 1.92 5.36 48.71
N CYS A 18 1.54 4.56 49.71
CA CYS A 18 1.55 3.09 49.60
C CYS A 18 0.45 2.58 48.67
N LEU A 19 -0.74 3.18 48.62
CA LEU A 19 -1.78 2.82 47.64
C LEU A 19 -1.36 3.21 46.23
N GLN A 20 -0.66 4.33 46.03
CA GLN A 20 -0.04 4.65 44.72
C GLN A 20 1.13 3.72 44.36
N ALA A 21 1.79 3.11 45.35
CA ALA A 21 2.82 2.08 45.13
C ALA A 21 2.25 0.66 44.97
N PHE A 22 1.02 0.38 45.45
CA PHE A 22 0.37 -0.94 45.40
C PHE A 22 -0.76 -1.05 44.36
N THR A 23 -1.28 0.04 43.82
CA THR A 23 -2.12 0.03 42.60
C THR A 23 -1.28 0.13 41.32
N GLY A 24 0.05 0.07 41.46
CA GLY A 24 1.02 0.05 40.36
C GLY A 24 1.21 -1.32 39.70
N GLN A 25 0.44 -2.35 40.06
CA GLN A 25 0.33 -3.59 39.27
C GLN A 25 -1.10 -4.14 39.31
N CYS A 26 -1.60 -4.42 38.11
CA CYS A 26 -2.80 -5.21 37.80
C CYS A 26 -4.15 -4.51 38.00
N GLN A 27 -4.42 -3.50 37.18
CA GLN A 27 -5.53 -3.51 36.21
C GLN A 27 -5.40 -2.31 35.26
N GLY A 28 -4.28 -2.25 34.54
CA GLY A 28 -4.37 -1.72 33.18
C GLY A 28 -5.08 -2.80 32.39
N SER A 29 -6.30 -2.54 31.90
CA SER A 29 -6.75 -3.14 30.65
C SER A 29 -5.80 -2.61 29.57
N GLY A 30 -4.57 -3.12 29.57
CA GLY A 30 -3.48 -2.62 28.78
C GLY A 30 -3.76 -3.00 27.35
N HIS A 31 -4.34 -2.07 26.59
CA HIS A 31 -4.19 -2.14 25.15
C HIS A 31 -2.69 -2.28 24.87
N PRO A 32 -2.28 -3.32 24.12
CA PRO A 32 -0.86 -3.50 23.82
C PRO A 32 -0.35 -2.23 23.13
N SER A 33 0.80 -1.69 23.55
CA SER A 33 1.36 -0.46 23.00
C SER A 33 1.56 -0.58 21.48
N ASP A 34 1.24 0.45 20.71
CA ASP A 34 1.39 0.44 19.24
C ASP A 34 2.75 -0.13 18.80
N LEU A 35 2.73 -1.02 17.80
CA LEU A 35 3.94 -1.68 17.28
C LEU A 35 4.34 -1.08 15.93
N ARG A 36 5.64 -0.98 15.69
CA ARG A 36 6.22 -0.53 14.41
C ARG A 36 7.23 -1.57 13.97
N ILE A 37 7.00 -2.16 12.81
CA ILE A 37 7.81 -3.24 12.26
C ILE A 37 8.37 -2.77 10.91
N VAL A 38 9.68 -2.85 10.73
CA VAL A 38 10.33 -2.60 9.43
C VAL A 38 10.76 -3.94 8.83
N LEU A 39 10.29 -4.25 7.64
CA LEU A 39 10.67 -5.46 6.91
C LEU A 39 11.92 -5.18 6.09
N VAL A 40 12.97 -5.98 6.25
CA VAL A 40 14.23 -5.85 5.49
C VAL A 40 14.63 -7.19 4.90
N GLY A 41 15.31 -7.18 3.76
CA GLY A 41 15.76 -8.40 3.08
C GLY A 41 15.81 -8.24 1.56
N LYS A 42 16.36 -9.23 0.88
CA LYS A 42 16.50 -9.21 -0.59
C LYS A 42 15.16 -9.09 -1.31
N THR A 43 15.18 -8.64 -2.56
CA THR A 43 13.97 -8.66 -3.42
C THR A 43 13.51 -10.11 -3.61
N GLY A 44 12.20 -10.33 -3.60
CA GLY A 44 11.63 -11.68 -3.76
C GLY A 44 11.71 -12.58 -2.52
N SER A 45 12.21 -12.10 -1.37
CA SER A 45 12.18 -12.87 -0.11
C SER A 45 10.78 -12.98 0.53
N GLY A 46 9.81 -12.22 0.01
CA GLY A 46 8.42 -12.22 0.48
C GLY A 46 8.12 -11.20 1.58
N LYS A 47 8.76 -10.02 1.54
CA LYS A 47 8.51 -8.91 2.48
C LYS A 47 7.07 -8.41 2.43
N SER A 48 6.60 -7.99 1.25
CA SER A 48 5.21 -7.54 1.04
C SER A 48 4.18 -8.59 1.48
N ALA A 49 4.39 -9.86 1.09
CA ALA A 49 3.55 -10.99 1.51
C ALA A 49 3.56 -11.21 3.03
N THR A 50 4.71 -11.00 3.67
CA THR A 50 4.85 -11.03 5.14
C THR A 50 4.05 -9.91 5.78
N GLY A 51 4.16 -8.68 5.28
CA GLY A 51 3.42 -7.53 5.80
C GLY A 51 1.91 -7.73 5.70
N ASN A 52 1.45 -8.24 4.55
CA ASN A 52 0.06 -8.64 4.32
C ASN A 52 -0.40 -9.72 5.30
N THR A 53 0.44 -10.74 5.56
CA THR A 53 0.15 -11.80 6.52
C THR A 53 0.08 -11.27 7.96
N ILE A 54 1.00 -10.38 8.36
CA ILE A 54 0.99 -9.75 9.70
C ILE A 54 -0.28 -8.93 9.89
N LEU A 55 -0.64 -8.09 8.92
CA LEU A 55 -1.78 -7.18 8.99
C LEU A 55 -3.12 -7.83 8.63
N ARG A 56 -3.11 -9.09 8.18
CA ARG A 56 -4.30 -9.84 7.72
C ARG A 56 -5.07 -9.11 6.61
N THR A 57 -4.35 -8.55 5.66
CA THR A 57 -4.89 -7.76 4.54
C THR A 57 -4.07 -7.99 3.27
N GLU A 58 -4.56 -7.51 2.12
CA GLU A 58 -3.85 -7.50 0.83
C GLU A 58 -3.49 -6.05 0.46
N GLY A 59 -2.81 -5.35 1.37
CA GLY A 59 -2.54 -3.93 1.24
C GLY A 59 -1.25 -3.61 0.49
N PHE A 60 -0.19 -4.40 0.68
CA PHE A 60 1.03 -4.29 -0.11
C PHE A 60 0.85 -5.05 -1.42
N LYS A 61 1.33 -4.48 -2.53
CA LYS A 61 1.28 -5.13 -3.84
C LYS A 61 2.17 -6.37 -3.83
N GLU A 62 1.58 -7.53 -4.11
CA GLU A 62 2.30 -8.78 -4.33
C GLU A 62 2.15 -9.18 -5.79
N ASP A 63 3.27 -9.36 -6.50
CA ASP A 63 3.25 -9.94 -7.84
C ASP A 63 4.39 -10.96 -8.02
N PHE A 64 4.14 -11.98 -8.84
CA PHE A 64 5.16 -12.92 -9.27
C PHE A 64 5.75 -12.40 -10.58
N SER A 65 6.82 -11.60 -10.46
CA SER A 65 7.46 -10.89 -11.57
C SER A 65 8.95 -11.23 -11.63
N PRO A 66 9.57 -11.24 -12.83
CA PRO A 66 11.02 -11.31 -12.96
C PRO A 66 11.70 -10.01 -12.49
N GLU A 67 10.96 -8.90 -12.44
CA GLU A 67 11.41 -7.59 -11.97
C GLU A 67 11.02 -7.33 -10.51
N SER A 68 11.56 -6.26 -9.93
CA SER A 68 11.20 -5.83 -8.57
C SER A 68 9.80 -5.22 -8.53
N VAL A 69 8.95 -5.69 -7.61
CA VAL A 69 7.58 -5.19 -7.45
C VAL A 69 7.52 -3.97 -6.54
N THR A 70 8.39 -3.93 -5.54
CA THR A 70 8.47 -2.87 -4.53
C THR A 70 9.74 -2.06 -4.77
N ASP A 71 9.61 -0.92 -5.43
CA ASP A 71 10.70 0.02 -5.75
C ASP A 71 10.74 1.22 -4.78
N HIS A 72 9.73 1.37 -3.91
CA HIS A 72 9.70 2.39 -2.84
C HIS A 72 9.17 1.84 -1.51
N CYS A 73 9.53 2.49 -0.41
CA CYS A 73 9.04 2.19 0.91
C CYS A 73 7.56 2.52 1.05
N GLU A 74 6.79 1.58 1.60
CA GLU A 74 5.37 1.73 1.86
C GLU A 74 5.08 1.43 3.34
N LYS A 75 4.17 2.21 3.94
CA LYS A 75 3.70 1.99 5.30
C LYS A 75 2.22 1.62 5.27
N LEU A 76 1.87 0.53 5.95
CA LEU A 76 0.49 0.16 6.22
C LEU A 76 0.26 -0.03 7.72
N SER A 77 -0.91 0.40 8.16
CA SER A 77 -1.36 0.30 9.55
C SER A 77 -2.58 -0.60 9.62
N GLY A 78 -2.62 -1.50 10.62
CA GLY A 78 -3.79 -2.34 10.89
C GLY A 78 -3.92 -2.66 12.37
N GLU A 79 -5.10 -3.10 12.79
CA GLU A 79 -5.35 -3.57 14.15
C GLU A 79 -5.32 -5.10 14.20
N VAL A 80 -4.41 -5.65 15.00
CA VAL A 80 -4.23 -7.11 15.15
C VAL A 80 -4.24 -7.44 16.64
N ASN A 81 -5.14 -8.32 17.06
CA ASN A 81 -5.32 -8.70 18.47
C ASN A 81 -5.52 -7.48 19.41
N GLY A 82 -6.26 -6.45 18.96
CA GLY A 82 -6.55 -5.24 19.75
C GLY A 82 -5.38 -4.25 19.89
N ARG A 83 -4.35 -4.42 19.06
CA ARG A 83 -3.12 -3.60 19.01
C ARG A 83 -2.98 -2.96 17.63
N LYS A 84 -2.68 -1.67 17.57
CA LYS A 84 -2.29 -1.03 16.32
C LYS A 84 -0.87 -1.46 15.93
N ILE A 85 -0.71 -1.95 14.71
CA ILE A 85 0.56 -2.37 14.14
C ILE A 85 0.78 -1.60 12.85
N ASP A 86 1.91 -0.89 12.78
CA ASP A 86 2.43 -0.28 11.58
C ASP A 86 3.51 -1.21 11.00
N VAL A 87 3.35 -1.63 9.75
CA VAL A 87 4.36 -2.37 8.99
C VAL A 87 4.90 -1.46 7.90
N ILE A 88 6.21 -1.37 7.82
CA ILE A 88 6.94 -0.65 6.77
C ILE A 88 7.58 -1.70 5.87
N ASP A 89 7.08 -1.83 4.66
CA ASP A 89 7.69 -2.64 3.60
C ASP A 89 8.78 -1.81 2.90
N THR A 90 9.92 -2.43 2.62
CA THR A 90 11.05 -1.76 1.98
C THR A 90 11.38 -2.40 0.65
N PRO A 91 12.05 -1.68 -0.27
CA PRO A 91 12.70 -2.28 -1.42
C PRO A 91 13.74 -3.34 -1.02
N GLY A 92 14.20 -4.13 -1.99
CA GLY A 92 15.27 -5.09 -1.74
C GLY A 92 16.60 -4.43 -1.42
N LEU A 93 17.31 -4.96 -0.40
CA LEU A 93 18.58 -4.39 0.09
C LEU A 93 19.72 -4.38 -0.95
N TYR A 94 19.62 -5.19 -1.99
CA TYR A 94 20.60 -5.33 -3.07
C TYR A 94 19.90 -5.29 -4.43
N ASP A 95 18.88 -4.44 -4.57
CA ASP A 95 18.18 -4.34 -5.85
C ASP A 95 19.09 -3.71 -6.92
N THR A 96 19.45 -4.50 -7.94
CA THR A 96 20.33 -4.06 -9.03
C THR A 96 19.66 -3.04 -9.95
N THR A 97 18.33 -2.89 -9.86
CA THR A 97 17.59 -1.87 -10.60
C THR A 97 17.69 -0.48 -9.96
N MET A 98 18.23 -0.37 -8.73
CA MET A 98 18.34 0.88 -7.99
C MET A 98 19.80 1.30 -7.81
N SER A 99 20.07 2.60 -7.94
CA SER A 99 21.35 3.20 -7.56
C SER A 99 21.55 3.25 -6.04
N LYS A 100 22.78 3.47 -5.60
CA LYS A 100 23.09 3.63 -4.16
C LYS A 100 22.39 4.83 -3.56
N GLU A 101 22.24 5.91 -4.33
CA GLU A 101 21.57 7.15 -3.93
C GLU A 101 20.06 6.94 -3.76
N GLU A 102 19.41 6.23 -4.70
CA GLU A 102 17.99 5.87 -4.59
C GLU A 102 17.76 4.97 -3.38
N MET A 103 18.60 3.96 -3.17
CA MET A 103 18.52 3.09 -2.01
C MET A 103 18.66 3.87 -0.69
N LYS A 104 19.60 4.83 -0.63
CA LYS A 104 19.75 5.70 0.54
C LYS A 104 18.49 6.54 0.78
N SER A 105 17.87 7.08 -0.27
CA SER A 105 16.61 7.84 -0.15
C SER A 105 15.47 6.97 0.39
N GLU A 106 15.37 5.71 -0.04
CA GLU A 106 14.36 4.78 0.49
C GLU A 106 14.61 4.42 1.97
N ILE A 107 15.87 4.30 2.38
CA ILE A 107 16.22 4.13 3.80
C ILE A 107 15.78 5.35 4.62
N GLU A 108 16.03 6.57 4.14
CA GLU A 108 15.59 7.81 4.80
C GLU A 108 14.06 7.87 4.94
N LYS A 109 13.32 7.45 3.88
CA LYS A 109 11.86 7.32 3.94
C LYS A 109 11.41 6.28 4.97
N ALA A 110 12.05 5.11 5.02
CA ALA A 110 11.73 4.07 6.01
C ALA A 110 11.94 4.58 7.45
N ILE A 111 13.01 5.34 7.70
CA ILE A 111 13.27 5.98 9.00
C ILE A 111 12.14 6.95 9.33
N TYR A 112 11.77 7.84 8.39
CA TYR A 112 10.69 8.81 8.59
C TYR A 112 9.34 8.13 8.92
N MET A 113 8.99 7.05 8.21
CA MET A 113 7.73 6.31 8.41
C MET A 113 7.66 5.56 9.74
N SER A 114 8.81 5.26 10.34
CA SER A 114 8.92 4.46 11.56
C SER A 114 9.26 5.26 12.82
N VAL A 115 9.33 6.60 12.73
CA VAL A 115 9.48 7.53 13.87
C VAL A 115 8.45 7.22 14.98
N PRO A 116 8.83 7.26 16.28
CA PRO A 116 10.15 7.60 16.83
C PRO A 116 11.23 6.55 16.61
N GLY A 117 10.84 5.34 16.21
CA GLY A 117 11.72 4.27 15.77
C GLY A 117 11.01 2.93 15.81
N PRO A 118 11.49 1.91 15.07
CA PRO A 118 10.87 0.59 15.02
C PRO A 118 11.01 -0.16 16.34
N HIS A 119 10.00 -0.95 16.66
CA HIS A 119 10.08 -1.91 17.76
C HIS A 119 10.76 -3.21 17.33
N ALA A 120 10.65 -3.56 16.04
CA ALA A 120 11.31 -4.72 15.47
C ALA A 120 11.73 -4.46 14.02
N PHE A 121 12.90 -4.97 13.66
CA PHE A 121 13.27 -5.25 12.29
C PHE A 121 13.00 -6.73 12.01
N LEU A 122 12.29 -7.05 10.93
CA LEU A 122 12.16 -8.43 10.46
C LEU A 122 13.06 -8.62 9.25
N LEU A 123 14.12 -9.40 9.43
CA LEU A 123 14.98 -9.83 8.34
C LEU A 123 14.31 -11.00 7.62
N VAL A 124 13.64 -10.72 6.51
CA VAL A 124 12.87 -11.68 5.74
C VAL A 124 13.77 -12.44 4.78
N ILE A 125 13.89 -13.74 5.00
CA ILE A 125 14.68 -14.70 4.22
C ILE A 125 13.73 -15.79 3.71
N ARG A 126 13.80 -16.16 2.43
CA ARG A 126 13.00 -17.28 1.91
C ARG A 126 13.71 -18.59 2.21
N LEU A 127 12.98 -19.60 2.70
CA LEU A 127 13.52 -20.95 2.88
C LEU A 127 14.01 -21.50 1.53
N GLY A 128 15.18 -22.12 1.57
CA GLY A 128 15.95 -22.56 0.41
C GLY A 128 17.42 -22.14 0.54
N ARG A 129 18.08 -21.95 -0.60
CA ARG A 129 19.51 -21.61 -0.66
C ARG A 129 19.82 -20.28 0.05
N PHE A 130 20.81 -20.30 0.94
CA PHE A 130 21.31 -19.10 1.60
C PHE A 130 22.28 -18.35 0.68
N THR A 131 21.90 -17.14 0.26
CA THR A 131 22.62 -16.39 -0.78
C THR A 131 23.62 -15.40 -0.21
N GLU A 132 24.56 -14.92 -1.04
CA GLU A 132 25.55 -13.93 -0.61
C GLU A 132 24.90 -12.60 -0.18
N GLU A 133 23.86 -12.16 -0.87
CA GLU A 133 23.03 -11.02 -0.45
C GLU A 133 22.52 -11.19 1.00
N GLU A 134 22.11 -12.40 1.38
CA GLU A 134 21.60 -12.67 2.73
C GLU A 134 22.73 -12.71 3.77
N ARG A 135 23.92 -13.20 3.39
CA ARG A 135 25.15 -13.11 4.22
C ARG A 135 25.52 -11.66 4.52
N ASN A 136 25.47 -10.81 3.49
CA ASN A 136 25.87 -9.40 3.61
C ASN A 136 24.83 -8.54 4.32
N THR A 137 23.62 -9.05 4.55
CA THR A 137 22.52 -8.29 5.18
C THR A 137 22.84 -7.87 6.63
N VAL A 138 23.62 -8.65 7.39
CA VAL A 138 24.05 -8.22 8.74
C VAL A 138 24.86 -6.95 8.66
N LYS A 139 25.87 -6.96 7.80
CA LYS A 139 26.74 -5.81 7.57
C LYS A 139 25.92 -4.61 7.11
N TRP A 140 24.96 -4.82 6.21
CA TRP A 140 24.05 -3.77 5.76
C TRP A 140 23.19 -3.19 6.90
N ILE A 141 22.59 -4.02 7.76
CA ILE A 141 21.80 -3.55 8.91
C ILE A 141 22.69 -2.74 9.87
N GLN A 142 23.91 -3.19 10.11
CA GLN A 142 24.86 -2.51 11.00
C GLN A 142 25.40 -1.21 10.41
N GLU A 143 25.68 -1.16 9.10
CA GLU A 143 26.15 0.05 8.41
C GLU A 143 25.05 1.13 8.35
N ASN A 144 23.80 0.73 8.12
CA ASN A 144 22.69 1.68 7.96
C ASN A 144 22.00 2.02 9.27
N PHE A 145 21.83 1.07 10.19
CA PHE A 145 21.12 1.25 11.46
C PHE A 145 22.04 1.05 12.67
N GLY A 146 23.36 0.96 12.52
CA GLY A 146 24.27 0.76 13.64
C GLY A 146 24.19 -0.64 14.28
N GLU A 147 25.19 -0.98 15.08
CA GLU A 147 25.32 -2.33 15.66
C GLU A 147 24.13 -2.72 16.55
N GLU A 148 23.57 -1.74 17.27
CA GLU A 148 22.45 -1.89 18.20
C GLU A 148 21.15 -2.33 17.51
N ALA A 149 20.98 -2.07 16.21
CA ALA A 149 19.80 -2.54 15.46
C ALA A 149 19.68 -4.06 15.51
N SER A 150 20.80 -4.79 15.58
CA SER A 150 20.81 -6.25 15.73
C SER A 150 20.07 -6.71 17.00
N LYS A 151 20.02 -5.90 18.06
CA LYS A 151 19.26 -6.20 19.28
C LYS A 151 17.75 -6.09 19.08
N TYR A 152 17.28 -5.50 17.98
CA TYR A 152 15.86 -5.36 17.64
C TYR A 152 15.47 -6.15 16.38
N THR A 153 16.36 -6.99 15.85
CA THR A 153 16.09 -7.81 14.67
C THR A 153 15.67 -9.24 15.02
N ILE A 154 14.66 -9.75 14.31
CA ILE A 154 14.26 -11.15 14.25
C ILE A 154 14.40 -11.64 12.81
N ILE A 155 14.98 -12.81 12.59
CA ILE A 155 14.99 -13.43 11.27
C ILE A 155 13.62 -14.07 11.02
N LEU A 156 12.96 -13.70 9.92
CA LEU A 156 11.71 -14.30 9.49
C LEU A 156 11.94 -15.14 8.24
N PHE A 157 11.73 -16.45 8.35
CA PHE A 157 11.82 -17.38 7.25
C PHE A 157 10.47 -17.52 6.54
N THR A 158 10.38 -17.23 5.25
CA THR A 158 9.16 -17.42 4.44
C THR A 158 9.19 -18.74 3.68
N GLY A 159 8.04 -19.20 3.20
CA GLY A 159 7.92 -20.46 2.46
C GLY A 159 8.02 -21.68 3.38
N GLY A 160 7.45 -21.59 4.58
CA GLY A 160 7.44 -22.67 5.58
C GLY A 160 6.79 -23.97 5.11
N ASP A 161 6.03 -23.95 4.01
CA ASP A 161 5.55 -25.15 3.32
C ASP A 161 6.69 -26.00 2.72
N GLN A 162 7.84 -25.39 2.39
CA GLN A 162 9.00 -26.09 1.81
C GLN A 162 9.79 -26.92 2.84
N LEU A 163 9.48 -26.81 4.13
CA LEU A 163 10.15 -27.64 5.15
C LEU A 163 9.60 -29.08 5.17
N GLU A 164 8.40 -29.33 4.65
CA GLU A 164 7.73 -30.64 4.70
C GLU A 164 7.82 -31.27 6.12
N ASP A 165 8.50 -32.42 6.27
CA ASP A 165 8.70 -33.14 7.53
C ASP A 165 9.95 -32.68 8.33
N LYS A 166 10.78 -31.81 7.73
CA LYS A 166 12.05 -31.37 8.32
C LYS A 166 11.83 -30.22 9.29
N SER A 167 12.45 -30.30 10.47
CA SER A 167 12.32 -29.22 11.45
C SER A 167 13.15 -28.00 11.02
N MET A 168 12.74 -26.81 11.48
CA MET A 168 13.53 -25.59 11.26
C MET A 168 14.93 -25.71 11.86
N VAL A 169 15.09 -26.43 12.97
CA VAL A 169 16.40 -26.64 13.62
C VAL A 169 17.31 -27.46 12.71
N ASP A 170 16.79 -28.52 12.11
CA ASP A 170 17.54 -29.37 11.19
C ASP A 170 17.96 -28.57 9.94
N PHE A 171 17.03 -27.78 9.37
CA PHE A 171 17.32 -26.90 8.24
C PHE A 171 18.45 -25.90 8.53
N LEU A 172 18.42 -25.23 9.69
CA LEU A 172 19.49 -24.31 10.07
C LEU A 172 20.83 -25.03 10.22
N SER A 173 20.84 -26.23 10.80
CA SER A 173 22.07 -26.99 11.07
C SER A 173 22.86 -27.41 9.82
N GLU A 174 22.21 -27.41 8.65
CA GLU A 174 22.86 -27.75 7.36
C GLU A 174 23.81 -26.67 6.83
N SER A 175 23.70 -25.43 7.34
CA SER A 175 24.56 -24.32 6.93
C SER A 175 25.19 -23.64 8.13
N GLU A 176 26.52 -23.77 8.26
CA GLU A 176 27.27 -23.09 9.32
C GLU A 176 27.15 -21.56 9.20
N GLU A 177 27.10 -21.02 7.98
CA GLU A 177 26.93 -19.59 7.73
C GLU A 177 25.54 -19.09 8.15
N LEU A 178 24.49 -19.84 7.82
CA LEU A 178 23.13 -19.51 8.25
C LEU A 178 23.00 -19.59 9.78
N MET A 179 23.65 -20.58 10.40
CA MET A 179 23.74 -20.68 11.86
C MET A 179 24.52 -19.51 12.48
N LYS A 180 25.60 -19.06 11.86
CA LYS A 180 26.32 -17.84 12.28
C LYS A 180 25.39 -16.63 12.23
N LEU A 181 24.62 -16.47 11.15
CA LEU A 181 23.64 -15.39 11.00
C LEU A 181 22.60 -15.44 12.15
N VAL A 182 22.00 -16.60 12.39
CA VAL A 182 21.01 -16.78 13.47
C VAL A 182 21.62 -16.48 14.85
N LYS A 183 22.89 -16.86 15.07
CA LYS A 183 23.63 -16.56 16.31
C LYS A 183 23.86 -15.06 16.50
N VAL A 184 24.17 -14.30 15.45
CA VAL A 184 24.30 -12.82 15.52
C VAL A 184 23.02 -12.19 16.09
N PHE A 185 21.86 -12.70 15.68
CA PHE A 185 20.57 -12.25 16.20
C PHE A 185 20.09 -13.02 17.43
N LYS A 186 21.00 -13.61 18.22
CA LYS A 186 20.73 -14.30 19.50
C LYS A 186 19.71 -15.44 19.38
N GLY A 187 19.70 -16.16 18.26
CA GLY A 187 18.79 -17.28 18.02
C GLY A 187 17.35 -16.90 17.66
N ARG A 188 17.04 -15.60 17.52
CA ARG A 188 15.68 -15.14 17.21
C ARG A 188 15.34 -15.40 15.75
N ASN A 189 14.54 -16.44 15.53
CA ASN A 189 13.94 -16.72 14.25
C ASN A 189 12.46 -17.09 14.37
N HIS A 190 11.71 -16.93 13.28
CA HIS A 190 10.32 -17.34 13.15
C HIS A 190 10.05 -17.78 11.71
N VAL A 191 9.08 -18.68 11.49
CA VAL A 191 8.79 -19.26 10.16
C VAL A 191 7.35 -18.94 9.78
N PHE A 192 7.17 -18.41 8.58
CA PHE A 192 5.89 -18.07 7.98
C PHE A 192 5.58 -18.94 6.77
N ASN A 193 4.30 -19.32 6.68
CA ASN A 193 3.70 -19.82 5.47
C ASN A 193 2.68 -18.80 4.95
N ASN A 194 3.14 -17.91 4.07
CA ASN A 194 2.32 -16.84 3.49
C ASN A 194 1.19 -17.37 2.57
N LYS A 195 1.17 -18.67 2.22
CA LYS A 195 0.03 -19.30 1.52
C LYS A 195 -1.15 -19.55 2.48
N LYS A 196 -0.88 -19.70 3.78
CA LYS A 196 -1.89 -19.89 4.83
C LYS A 196 -2.27 -18.56 5.48
N LYS A 197 -2.82 -17.63 4.69
CA LYS A 197 -3.18 -16.27 5.15
C LYS A 197 -4.13 -16.22 6.36
N ASN A 198 -4.93 -17.28 6.57
CA ASN A 198 -5.90 -17.39 7.67
C ASN A 198 -5.34 -18.03 8.95
N ASP A 199 -4.08 -18.50 8.94
CA ASP A 199 -3.46 -19.07 10.13
C ASP A 199 -2.99 -17.95 11.06
N ASN A 200 -3.83 -17.63 12.05
CA ASN A 200 -3.57 -16.59 13.04
C ASN A 200 -2.48 -16.97 14.06
N THR A 201 -2.08 -18.23 14.09
CA THR A 201 -1.13 -18.77 15.08
C THR A 201 0.28 -18.24 14.80
N GLN A 202 0.73 -18.28 13.55
CA GLN A 202 2.05 -17.78 13.15
C GLN A 202 2.23 -16.30 13.50
N VAL A 203 1.21 -15.47 13.24
CA VAL A 203 1.25 -14.03 13.55
C VAL A 203 1.29 -13.82 15.06
N THR A 204 0.44 -14.52 15.82
CA THR A 204 0.37 -14.37 17.28
C THR A 204 1.69 -14.77 17.96
N GLU A 205 2.32 -15.85 17.49
CA GLU A 205 3.63 -16.29 17.97
C GLU A 205 4.76 -15.33 17.60
N LEU A 206 4.74 -14.76 16.39
CA LEU A 206 5.69 -13.72 16.00
C LEU A 206 5.58 -12.48 16.89
N LEU A 207 4.35 -11.98 17.12
CA LEU A 207 4.12 -10.82 17.98
C LEU A 207 4.59 -11.07 19.42
N LYS A 208 4.35 -12.28 19.96
CA LYS A 208 4.90 -12.68 21.26
C LYS A 208 6.43 -12.64 21.29
N LYS A 209 7.10 -13.16 20.25
CA LYS A 209 8.57 -13.09 20.14
C LYS A 209 9.08 -11.65 20.07
N ILE A 210 8.36 -10.76 19.38
CA ILE A 210 8.66 -9.33 19.33
C ILE A 210 8.53 -8.70 20.72
N ASP A 211 7.44 -8.98 21.43
CA ASP A 211 7.22 -8.43 22.78
C ASP A 211 8.30 -8.89 23.76
N GLU A 212 8.65 -10.18 23.75
CA GLU A 212 9.76 -10.70 24.57
C GLU A 212 11.09 -10.03 24.24
N MET A 213 11.35 -9.74 22.97
CA MET A 213 12.55 -9.02 22.52
C MET A 213 12.54 -7.57 23.01
N VAL A 214 11.44 -6.84 22.80
CA VAL A 214 11.29 -5.44 23.21
C VAL A 214 11.42 -5.31 24.73
N MET A 215 10.81 -6.22 25.50
CA MET A 215 10.94 -6.26 26.95
C MET A 215 12.39 -6.51 27.40
N LYS A 216 13.13 -7.40 26.73
CA LYS A 216 14.56 -7.62 26.99
C LYS A 216 15.42 -6.39 26.67
N ASN A 217 14.94 -5.49 25.80
CA ASN A 217 15.55 -4.20 25.50
C ASN A 217 14.98 -3.04 26.35
N GLY A 218 14.35 -3.34 27.49
CA GLY A 218 13.86 -2.32 28.42
C GLY A 218 12.49 -1.73 28.06
N GLY A 219 11.75 -2.37 27.15
CA GLY A 219 10.40 -1.94 26.76
C GLY A 219 10.38 -0.76 25.78
N GLN A 220 11.53 -0.34 25.27
CA GLN A 220 11.65 0.79 24.35
C GLN A 220 11.74 0.33 22.89
N HIS A 221 11.44 1.24 21.96
CA HIS A 221 11.73 1.04 20.54
C HIS A 221 13.21 1.32 20.27
N TYR A 222 13.70 0.78 19.15
CA TYR A 222 15.03 1.10 18.65
C TYR A 222 15.11 2.58 18.25
N THR A 223 16.21 3.24 18.59
CA THR A 223 16.51 4.61 18.14
C THR A 223 18.03 4.77 17.96
N ASN A 224 18.44 5.66 17.07
CA ASN A 224 19.81 6.14 16.93
C ASN A 224 19.83 7.64 16.60
N GLU A 225 20.99 8.18 16.25
CA GLU A 225 21.16 9.59 15.87
C GLU A 225 20.25 10.00 14.71
N MET A 226 20.06 9.15 13.70
CA MET A 226 19.19 9.45 12.56
C MET A 226 17.72 9.60 12.99
N TYR A 227 17.22 8.68 13.82
CA TYR A 227 15.86 8.79 14.35
C TYR A 227 15.68 10.01 15.25
N GLN A 228 16.67 10.32 16.10
CA GLN A 228 16.63 11.50 16.97
C GLN A 228 16.61 12.80 16.15
N GLU A 229 17.40 12.86 15.09
CA GLU A 229 17.44 14.01 14.18
C GLU A 229 16.11 14.21 13.43
N VAL A 230 15.52 13.12 12.90
CA VAL A 230 14.22 13.19 12.25
C VAL A 230 13.11 13.58 13.23
N GLN A 231 13.13 13.04 14.46
CA GLN A 231 12.20 13.43 15.51
C GLN A 231 12.30 14.93 15.84
N ARG A 232 13.53 15.46 15.94
CA ARG A 232 13.76 16.88 16.20
C ARG A 232 13.18 17.75 15.09
N LYS A 233 13.44 17.40 13.82
CA LYS A 233 12.88 18.11 12.66
C LYS A 233 11.35 18.08 12.63
N ILE A 234 10.74 16.95 12.95
CA ILE A 234 9.27 16.83 13.02
C ILE A 234 8.72 17.75 14.12
N LYS A 235 9.33 17.76 15.31
CA LYS A 235 8.92 18.63 16.41
C LYS A 235 9.06 20.12 16.07
N GLU A 236 10.19 20.52 15.48
CA GLU A 236 10.43 21.90 15.05
C GLU A 236 9.39 22.35 14.00
N GLU A 237 9.03 21.47 13.07
CA GLU A 237 8.00 21.73 12.05
C GLU A 237 6.59 21.84 12.67
N GLU A 238 6.25 20.96 13.62
CA GLU A 238 4.98 21.01 14.36
C GLU A 238 4.86 22.29 15.19
N GLU A 239 5.92 22.69 15.89
CA GLU A 239 5.99 23.94 16.64
C GLU A 239 5.86 25.16 15.73
N ARG A 240 6.52 25.15 14.56
CA ARG A 240 6.38 26.22 13.56
C ARG A 240 4.94 26.34 13.07
N LYS A 241 4.31 25.23 12.68
CA LYS A 241 2.90 25.23 12.23
C LYS A 241 1.95 25.74 13.30
N LYS A 242 2.19 25.35 14.56
CA LYS A 242 1.40 25.84 15.70
C LYS A 242 1.55 27.34 15.90
N GLN A 243 2.78 27.87 15.81
CA GLN A 243 3.02 29.31 15.88
C GLN A 243 2.38 30.08 14.71
N GLU A 244 2.45 29.53 13.49
CA GLU A 244 1.79 30.10 12.32
C GLU A 244 0.26 30.13 12.49
N GLU A 245 -0.33 29.06 13.02
CA GLU A 245 -1.77 28.98 13.32
C GLU A 245 -2.19 29.97 14.41
N GLU A 246 -1.44 30.03 15.53
CA GLU A 246 -1.67 31.01 16.61
C GLU A 246 -1.58 32.46 16.10
N THR A 247 -0.60 32.74 15.24
CA THR A 247 -0.43 34.07 14.62
C THR A 247 -1.61 34.40 13.69
N ARG A 248 -2.10 33.43 12.91
CA ARG A 248 -3.27 33.60 12.04
C ARG A 248 -4.52 33.91 12.87
N GLU A 249 -4.77 33.15 13.95
CA GLU A 249 -5.91 33.39 14.83
C GLU A 249 -5.82 34.76 15.52
N GLN A 250 -4.61 35.18 15.95
CA GLN A 250 -4.37 36.51 16.53
C GLN A 250 -4.73 37.62 15.55
N GLN A 251 -4.27 37.52 14.29
CA GLN A 251 -4.59 38.50 13.25
C GLN A 251 -6.09 38.58 12.93
N GLU A 252 -6.79 37.44 12.96
CA GLU A 252 -8.25 37.40 12.78
C GLU A 252 -8.98 38.07 13.95
N ARG A 253 -8.54 37.83 15.19
CA ARG A 253 -9.09 38.51 16.38
C ARG A 253 -8.88 40.03 16.29
N GLU A 254 -7.69 40.49 15.93
CA GLU A 254 -7.40 41.92 15.78
C GLU A 254 -8.24 42.58 14.68
N LYS A 255 -8.47 41.89 13.55
CA LYS A 255 -9.38 42.38 12.50
C LYS A 255 -10.81 42.52 13.02
N LEU A 256 -11.32 41.49 13.70
CA LEU A 256 -12.67 41.49 14.26
C LEU A 256 -12.84 42.59 15.32
N GLU A 257 -11.87 42.78 16.20
CA GLU A 257 -11.86 43.87 17.18
C GLU A 257 -11.83 45.24 16.50
N GLY A 258 -11.04 45.38 15.43
CA GLY A 258 -11.00 46.58 14.59
C GLY A 258 -12.36 46.90 13.96
N GLU A 259 -13.08 45.89 13.46
CA GLU A 259 -14.43 46.04 12.92
C GLU A 259 -15.46 46.39 14.00
N ILE A 260 -15.41 45.73 15.16
CA ILE A 260 -16.26 46.04 16.31
C ILE A 260 -16.02 47.48 16.77
N ARG A 261 -14.77 47.93 16.84
CA ARG A 261 -14.41 49.32 17.20
C ARG A 261 -15.02 50.31 16.22
N LYS A 262 -14.85 50.09 14.91
CA LYS A 262 -15.47 50.93 13.86
C LYS A 262 -16.99 50.97 13.98
N ARG A 263 -17.64 49.84 14.29
CA ARG A 263 -19.09 49.77 14.47
C ARG A 263 -19.55 50.53 15.72
N LYS A 264 -18.82 50.40 16.84
CA LYS A 264 -19.07 51.17 18.08
C LYS A 264 -18.91 52.67 17.86
N GLU A 265 -17.89 53.10 17.12
CA GLU A 265 -17.71 54.53 16.77
C GLU A 265 -18.86 55.05 15.91
N LYS A 266 -19.32 54.29 14.90
CA LYS A 266 -20.49 54.65 14.10
C LYS A 266 -21.75 54.81 14.95
N VAL A 267 -22.01 53.86 15.86
CA VAL A 267 -23.17 53.93 16.78
C VAL A 267 -23.08 55.17 17.67
N ARG A 268 -21.90 55.46 18.25
CA ARG A 268 -21.70 56.66 19.07
C ARG A 268 -21.94 57.96 18.28
N GLU A 269 -21.51 58.02 17.04
CA GLU A 269 -21.73 59.19 16.19
C GLU A 269 -23.21 59.35 15.81
N GLU A 270 -23.93 58.26 15.55
CA GLU A 270 -25.39 58.29 15.34
C GLU A 270 -26.14 58.73 16.61
N GLU A 271 -25.75 58.24 17.78
CA GLU A 271 -26.31 58.67 19.07
C GLU A 271 -26.07 60.16 19.33
N ARG A 272 -24.87 60.65 19.02
CA ARG A 272 -24.51 62.08 19.15
C ARG A 272 -25.40 62.94 18.25
N LYS A 273 -25.61 62.53 16.99
CA LYS A 273 -26.50 63.22 16.05
C LYS A 273 -27.95 63.25 16.54
N LYS A 274 -28.47 62.12 17.03
CA LYS A 274 -29.82 62.05 17.61
C LYS A 274 -29.97 62.94 18.84
N GLN A 275 -28.98 62.97 19.73
CA GLN A 275 -29.00 63.89 20.89
C GLN A 275 -28.99 65.36 20.47
N GLU A 276 -28.20 65.70 19.45
CA GLU A 276 -28.15 67.07 18.92
C GLU A 276 -29.50 67.48 18.29
N GLU A 277 -30.17 66.56 17.60
CA GLU A 277 -31.50 66.78 17.01
C GLU A 277 -32.59 66.91 18.07
N ILE A 278 -32.60 66.04 19.08
CA ILE A 278 -33.49 66.17 20.25
C ILE A 278 -33.26 67.52 20.95
N ARG A 279 -32.00 67.93 21.12
CA ARG A 279 -31.68 69.22 21.74
C ARG A 279 -32.25 70.39 20.94
N LYS A 280 -32.14 70.37 19.60
CA LYS A 280 -32.75 71.40 18.73
C LYS A 280 -34.26 71.46 18.89
N GLN A 281 -34.94 70.31 18.89
CA GLN A 281 -36.40 70.24 19.10
C GLN A 281 -36.81 70.77 20.48
N VAL A 282 -36.04 70.46 21.53
CA VAL A 282 -36.30 70.98 22.89
C VAL A 282 -36.08 72.50 22.95
N ASP A 283 -35.03 73.02 22.33
CA ASP A 283 -34.76 74.45 22.30
C ASP A 283 -35.84 75.21 21.49
N GLU A 284 -36.32 74.65 20.38
CA GLU A 284 -37.47 75.18 19.61
C GLU A 284 -38.77 75.19 20.42
N ALA A 285 -39.10 74.08 21.08
CA ALA A 285 -40.30 73.99 21.92
C ALA A 285 -40.26 74.98 23.09
N ARG A 286 -39.09 75.17 23.72
CA ARG A 286 -38.90 76.19 24.78
C ARG A 286 -39.10 77.61 24.27
N GLU A 287 -38.65 77.90 23.06
CA GLU A 287 -38.82 79.22 22.44
C GLU A 287 -40.29 79.49 22.10
N GLU A 288 -41.02 78.50 21.59
CA GLU A 288 -42.46 78.60 21.38
C GLU A 288 -43.23 78.80 22.69
N GLU A 289 -42.87 78.07 23.75
CA GLU A 289 -43.50 78.21 25.06
C GLU A 289 -43.20 79.57 25.68
N ARG A 290 -41.98 80.10 25.52
CA ARG A 290 -41.64 81.47 25.92
C ARG A 290 -42.49 82.51 25.19
N LYS A 291 -42.70 82.35 23.88
CA LYS A 291 -43.57 83.26 23.10
C LYS A 291 -45.01 83.21 23.59
N LYS A 292 -45.56 82.02 23.86
CA LYS A 292 -46.90 81.87 24.44
C LYS A 292 -47.02 82.55 25.81
N GLN A 293 -46.03 82.37 26.68
CA GLN A 293 -46.01 83.03 28.00
C GLN A 293 -45.89 84.56 27.88
N GLU A 294 -45.12 85.07 26.92
CA GLU A 294 -45.02 86.51 26.66
C GLU A 294 -46.35 87.08 26.11
N GLU A 295 -47.03 86.35 25.24
CA GLU A 295 -48.35 86.71 24.70
C GLU A 295 -49.43 86.70 25.78
N GLU A 296 -49.51 85.62 26.58
CA GLU A 296 -50.43 85.52 27.72
C GLU A 296 -50.17 86.63 28.76
N LYS A 297 -48.90 86.96 29.01
CA LYS A 297 -48.55 88.09 29.88
C LYS A 297 -49.02 89.43 29.30
N ARG A 298 -48.90 89.65 27.99
CA ARG A 298 -49.42 90.86 27.33
C ARG A 298 -50.93 90.97 27.45
N GLU A 299 -51.65 89.88 27.22
CA GLU A 299 -53.11 89.85 27.39
C GLU A 299 -53.52 90.16 28.84
N VAL A 300 -52.80 89.61 29.83
CA VAL A 300 -53.03 89.92 31.26
C VAL A 300 -52.70 91.38 31.59
N ASP A 301 -51.60 91.93 31.07
CA ASP A 301 -51.22 93.32 31.30
C ASP A 301 -52.22 94.29 30.64
N GLU A 302 -52.73 93.98 29.44
CA GLU A 302 -53.79 94.75 28.75
C GLU A 302 -55.11 94.72 29.54
N ALA A 303 -55.54 93.54 30.01
CA ALA A 303 -56.73 93.40 30.84
C ALA A 303 -56.61 94.19 32.17
N ARG A 304 -55.42 94.18 32.79
CA ARG A 304 -55.14 94.98 34.00
C ARG A 304 -55.17 96.48 33.73
N GLU A 305 -54.64 96.92 32.58
CA GLU A 305 -54.67 98.34 32.17
C GLU A 305 -56.11 98.80 31.92
N GLU A 306 -56.93 97.95 31.28
CA GLU A 306 -58.36 98.21 31.07
C GLU A 306 -59.13 98.26 32.40
N GLU A 307 -58.88 97.31 33.31
CA GLU A 307 -59.46 97.33 34.66
C GLU A 307 -59.05 98.58 35.44
N ARG A 308 -57.78 98.99 35.35
CA ARG A 308 -57.27 100.23 35.97
C ARG A 308 -57.99 101.46 35.43
N LYS A 309 -58.18 101.55 34.10
CA LYS A 309 -58.94 102.64 33.47
C LYS A 309 -60.38 102.67 33.96
N ASN A 310 -61.02 101.50 34.03
CA ASN A 310 -62.40 101.37 34.49
C ASN A 310 -62.53 101.76 35.98
N GLN A 311 -61.59 101.35 36.84
CA GLN A 311 -61.54 101.80 38.24
C GLN A 311 -61.29 103.31 38.39
N GLU A 312 -60.43 103.88 37.53
CA GLU A 312 -60.14 105.31 37.53
C GLU A 312 -61.36 106.14 37.08
N GLU A 313 -62.13 105.61 36.13
CA GLU A 313 -63.40 106.19 35.67
C GLU A 313 -64.48 106.11 36.75
N ILE A 314 -64.65 104.96 37.40
CA ILE A 314 -65.52 104.82 38.58
C ILE A 314 -65.10 105.81 39.69
N ARG A 315 -63.79 105.96 39.94
CA ARG A 315 -63.28 106.90 40.94
C ARG A 315 -63.61 108.34 40.58
N LYS A 316 -63.48 108.75 39.32
CA LYS A 316 -63.90 110.08 38.85
C LYS A 316 -65.39 110.30 39.07
N GLN A 317 -66.24 109.32 38.72
CA GLN A 317 -67.69 109.42 38.97
C GLN A 317 -68.00 109.54 40.47
N VAL A 318 -67.27 108.83 41.34
CA VAL A 318 -67.42 108.92 42.80
C VAL A 318 -66.93 110.27 43.33
N ASP A 319 -65.82 110.80 42.83
CA ASP A 319 -65.29 112.10 43.24
C ASP A 319 -66.19 113.25 42.74
N GLU A 320 -66.75 113.16 41.53
CA GLU A 320 -67.77 114.09 41.02
C GLU A 320 -69.04 114.06 41.86
N ALA A 321 -69.55 112.86 42.21
CA ALA A 321 -70.70 112.71 43.10
C ALA A 321 -70.42 113.29 44.50
N ARG A 322 -69.20 113.09 45.05
CA ARG A 322 -68.79 113.68 46.33
C ARG A 322 -68.65 115.19 46.27
N GLU A 323 -68.18 115.75 45.15
CA GLU A 323 -68.04 117.19 44.96
C GLU A 323 -69.42 117.86 44.78
N GLU A 324 -70.34 117.21 44.07
CA GLU A 324 -71.74 117.62 43.97
C GLU A 324 -72.43 117.56 45.34
N GLU A 325 -72.16 116.53 46.14
CA GLU A 325 -72.65 116.41 47.51
C GLU A 325 -72.03 117.48 48.44
N ARG A 326 -70.74 117.80 48.28
CA ARG A 326 -70.05 118.87 49.01
C ARG A 326 -70.61 120.24 48.67
N LYS A 327 -70.89 120.54 47.39
CA LYS A 327 -71.54 121.78 46.96
C LYS A 327 -72.97 121.89 47.52
N ASN A 328 -73.72 120.80 47.47
CA ASN A 328 -75.05 120.72 48.08
C ASN A 328 -75.02 120.89 49.62
N GLN A 329 -73.95 120.44 50.29
CA GLN A 329 -73.74 120.67 51.73
C GLN A 329 -73.29 122.10 52.04
N GLU A 330 -72.43 122.71 51.22
CA GLU A 330 -71.95 124.09 51.38
C GLU A 330 -73.07 125.12 51.13
N GLU A 331 -73.95 124.90 50.15
CA GLU A 331 -75.17 125.72 49.97
C GLU A 331 -76.12 125.61 51.17
N ARG A 332 -76.35 124.39 51.69
CA ARG A 332 -77.17 124.21 52.91
C ARG A 332 -76.53 124.85 54.15
N GLN A 333 -75.20 124.86 54.25
CA GLN A 333 -74.49 125.51 55.35
C GLN A 333 -74.43 127.05 55.22
N GLU A 334 -74.43 127.59 54.01
CA GLU A 334 -74.49 129.04 53.78
C GLU A 334 -75.91 129.62 53.94
N GLU A 335 -76.95 128.87 53.54
CA GLU A 335 -78.34 129.19 53.89
C GLU A 335 -78.56 129.17 55.41
N MET A 336 -77.96 128.22 56.13
CA MET A 336 -78.02 128.16 57.59
C MET A 336 -77.18 129.26 58.29
N ARG A 337 -76.10 129.75 57.68
CA ARG A 337 -75.26 130.87 58.19
C ARG A 337 -75.89 132.24 57.99
N LYS A 338 -76.67 132.45 56.92
CA LYS A 338 -77.41 133.71 56.71
C LYS A 338 -78.69 133.83 57.56
N LYS A 339 -79.13 132.74 58.21
CA LYS A 339 -80.39 132.68 58.98
C LYS A 339 -80.25 132.83 60.52
N LYS A 340 -79.04 133.04 61.08
CA LYS A 340 -78.80 133.08 62.55
C LYS A 340 -78.13 134.35 63.13
N SER A 341 -78.12 135.46 62.41
CA SER A 341 -77.78 136.80 62.93
C SER A 341 -78.24 137.82 61.88
N LYS A 342 -79.27 138.64 62.04
CA LYS A 342 -79.86 139.35 63.17
C LYS A 342 -81.20 139.88 62.63
N ASP A 343 -82.31 139.68 63.31
CA ASP A 343 -83.05 140.74 64.02
C ASP A 343 -84.05 140.02 64.93
N ARG A 344 -84.33 140.34 66.20
CA ARG A 344 -84.23 141.55 67.03
C ARG A 344 -84.57 142.87 66.31
N TRP A 345 -85.77 142.93 65.72
CA TRP A 345 -86.95 143.60 66.31
C TRP A 345 -88.20 143.47 65.43
N GLY A 346 -89.28 142.94 66.01
CA GLY A 346 -90.62 143.54 65.87
C GLY A 346 -91.53 143.17 64.70
N LYS A 347 -92.51 142.31 65.04
CA LYS A 347 -93.96 142.44 64.73
C LYS A 347 -94.53 141.99 63.36
N VAL A 348 -95.76 141.45 63.50
CA VAL A 348 -96.85 141.22 62.52
C VAL A 348 -96.75 139.85 61.81
N VAL A 349 -97.46 138.79 62.26
CA VAL A 349 -98.91 138.45 62.16
C VAL A 349 -99.37 138.08 60.73
N GLY A 350 -99.92 136.85 60.59
CA GLY A 350 -100.56 136.28 59.39
C GLY A 350 -100.05 134.85 59.10
N LEU A 351 -100.53 133.73 59.67
CA LEU A 351 -101.91 133.21 59.70
C LEU A 351 -102.55 133.29 58.30
N MET A 352 -103.14 132.27 57.69
CA MET A 352 -103.56 130.91 58.06
C MET A 352 -104.38 130.42 56.84
N VAL A 353 -104.69 129.12 56.78
CA VAL A 353 -105.78 128.53 55.96
C VAL A 353 -105.46 128.48 54.46
N GLU A 354 -105.56 127.37 53.74
CA GLU A 354 -106.63 126.37 53.66
C GLU A 354 -106.02 124.98 53.40
N GLY A 355 -106.47 123.87 53.98
CA GLY A 355 -107.79 123.61 54.52
C GLY A 355 -108.73 123.10 53.44
N ASN A 356 -108.83 121.77 53.35
CA ASN A 356 -109.84 120.98 52.66
C ASN A 356 -109.66 120.69 51.18
N GLY A 357 -109.79 119.41 50.85
CA GLY A 357 -110.56 119.03 49.68
C GLY A 357 -110.09 117.77 48.98
N GLY A 358 -110.88 116.70 49.09
CA GLY A 358 -110.95 115.64 48.09
C GLY A 358 -109.84 114.59 48.21
N GLN A 359 -110.07 113.34 48.58
CA GLN A 359 -111.19 112.47 48.28
C GLN A 359 -111.49 112.38 46.77
N TYR A 360 -111.10 111.22 46.23
CA TYR A 360 -111.95 110.28 45.49
C TYR A 360 -111.87 110.19 43.96
N TYR A 361 -111.98 108.91 43.57
CA TYR A 361 -112.31 108.29 42.29
C TYR A 361 -111.35 108.61 41.14
N THR A 362 -110.45 107.66 40.82
CA THR A 362 -110.69 106.57 39.86
C THR A 362 -111.26 107.07 38.54
N SER A 363 -110.64 106.67 37.45
CA SER A 363 -111.34 105.86 36.46
C SER A 363 -110.28 104.89 35.96
N GLU A 364 -110.17 103.76 36.64
CA GLU A 364 -110.53 102.49 36.01
C GLU A 364 -109.27 101.91 35.32
N MET A 365 -108.84 100.71 35.68
CA MET A 365 -109.57 99.55 35.20
C MET A 365 -110.03 99.77 33.75
N ILE A 366 -109.10 100.14 32.87
CA ILE A 366 -109.12 99.53 31.55
C ILE A 366 -108.40 98.19 31.69
N ASP A 367 -109.03 97.31 32.46
CA ASP A 367 -108.99 95.89 32.16
C ASP A 367 -110.14 95.70 31.17
N GLU A 368 -109.82 95.68 29.89
CA GLU A 368 -110.55 94.83 28.95
C GLU A 368 -109.68 94.55 27.71
N MET A 369 -109.61 93.26 27.43
CA MET A 369 -109.57 92.67 26.10
C MET A 369 -108.23 92.69 25.40
N VAL A 370 -107.49 91.56 25.41
CA VAL A 370 -107.82 90.33 24.67
C VAL A 370 -107.92 90.60 23.17
N GLU A 371 -107.00 89.95 22.46
CA GLU A 371 -107.06 89.60 21.05
C GLU A 371 -106.86 90.70 20.01
N ARG A 372 -105.94 90.33 19.10
CA ARG A 372 -106.06 90.51 17.66
C ARG A 372 -105.82 91.92 17.13
N ASN A 373 -104.64 91.97 16.53
CA ASN A 373 -104.38 92.44 15.17
C ASN A 373 -104.26 93.94 14.92
N GLY A 374 -103.16 94.26 14.24
CA GLY A 374 -103.17 95.15 13.08
C GLY A 374 -102.80 96.56 13.47
N GLY A 375 -101.61 97.04 13.08
CA GLY A 375 -101.25 97.19 11.67
C GLY A 375 -101.14 98.71 11.43
N GLN A 376 -100.41 99.23 10.45
CA GLN A 376 -100.33 98.85 9.05
C GLN A 376 -99.20 99.69 8.41
N TYR A 377 -98.27 99.06 7.68
CA TYR A 377 -98.14 99.01 6.20
C TYR A 377 -97.35 100.18 5.58
N TYR A 378 -96.53 100.01 4.54
CA TYR A 378 -96.72 99.20 3.31
C TYR A 378 -95.42 98.69 2.64
N THR A 379 -95.54 97.52 1.97
CA THR A 379 -95.06 97.08 0.62
C THR A 379 -93.55 97.09 0.28
N SER A 380 -93.01 96.24 -0.61
CA SER A 380 -93.49 95.18 -1.52
C SER A 380 -92.28 94.37 -2.01
N GLU A 381 -92.44 93.04 -2.09
CA GLU A 381 -91.54 92.00 -2.65
C GLU A 381 -90.35 91.57 -1.78
N MET A 382 -90.04 90.29 -1.53
CA MET A 382 -90.64 88.99 -1.84
C MET A 382 -89.83 87.95 -1.00
N ILE A 383 -90.47 87.14 -0.14
CA ILE A 383 -90.73 85.68 -0.28
C ILE A 383 -89.59 84.83 0.36
N ASP A 384 -89.84 84.06 1.43
CA ASP A 384 -90.39 82.68 1.45
C ASP A 384 -89.50 81.71 0.64
N GLU A 385 -89.29 80.42 0.87
CA GLU A 385 -89.73 79.37 1.78
C GLU A 385 -88.81 78.16 1.44
N MET A 386 -88.75 77.18 2.32
CA MET A 386 -88.75 75.74 2.00
C MET A 386 -87.93 75.12 0.83
N VAL A 387 -87.11 74.14 1.25
CA VAL A 387 -87.02 72.76 0.75
C VAL A 387 -85.99 72.41 -0.35
N GLU A 388 -85.35 71.28 -0.02
CA GLU A 388 -84.55 70.31 -0.77
C GLU A 388 -84.89 70.06 -2.26
N ARG A 389 -83.89 69.45 -2.92
CA ARG A 389 -83.93 68.44 -4.00
C ARG A 389 -83.45 68.85 -5.40
N ASN A 390 -82.38 68.15 -5.79
CA ASN A 390 -82.01 67.61 -7.10
C ASN A 390 -81.98 68.54 -8.32
N GLY A 391 -80.79 68.69 -8.90
CA GLY A 391 -80.68 68.78 -10.36
C GLY A 391 -79.40 69.38 -10.92
N GLY A 392 -78.45 68.52 -11.32
CA GLY A 392 -77.56 68.76 -12.48
C GLY A 392 -76.33 69.65 -12.23
N GLN A 393 -75.11 69.09 -12.29
CA GLN A 393 -74.22 69.04 -13.47
C GLN A 393 -73.73 70.44 -13.91
N TYR A 394 -72.43 70.71 -14.09
CA TYR A 394 -71.40 69.91 -14.78
C TYR A 394 -69.98 70.11 -14.21
N TYR A 395 -69.14 69.09 -14.42
CA TYR A 395 -67.68 69.12 -14.43
C TYR A 395 -67.16 69.94 -15.64
N THR A 396 -65.90 70.35 -15.76
CA THR A 396 -64.64 69.58 -15.82
C THR A 396 -63.44 70.58 -15.78
N SER A 397 -62.14 70.28 -15.88
CA SER A 397 -61.34 69.14 -16.34
C SER A 397 -59.95 69.21 -15.70
N GLU A 398 -59.77 68.75 -14.47
CA GLU A 398 -58.41 68.50 -13.94
C GLU A 398 -58.45 67.34 -12.94
N MET A 399 -58.96 66.21 -13.45
CA MET A 399 -58.33 64.88 -13.38
C MET A 399 -56.99 64.82 -12.59
N ILE A 400 -56.68 63.90 -11.67
CA ILE A 400 -57.11 62.51 -11.41
C ILE A 400 -56.47 62.09 -10.06
N GLU A 401 -57.28 61.65 -9.11
CA GLU A 401 -57.01 60.73 -7.98
C GLU A 401 -56.94 59.28 -8.51
N GLU A 402 -56.45 58.21 -7.87
CA GLU A 402 -55.74 57.86 -6.65
C GLU A 402 -55.53 56.32 -6.78
N MET A 403 -54.78 55.75 -5.84
CA MET A 403 -54.49 54.33 -5.67
C MET A 403 -55.70 53.41 -5.40
N VAL A 404 -55.43 52.10 -5.57
CA VAL A 404 -55.97 50.91 -4.87
C VAL A 404 -57.04 50.04 -5.58
N GLU A 405 -56.60 48.79 -5.79
CA GLU A 405 -57.24 47.46 -5.82
C GLU A 405 -58.74 47.30 -6.13
N GLY A 406 -59.03 46.34 -7.02
CA GLY A 406 -60.34 45.67 -7.06
C GLY A 406 -60.61 44.85 -8.32
N ASN A 407 -60.69 43.54 -8.17
CA ASN A 407 -60.98 42.52 -9.18
C ASN A 407 -62.31 42.72 -9.95
N GLY A 408 -62.33 42.35 -11.24
CA GLY A 408 -63.56 42.12 -12.00
C GLY A 408 -63.32 41.80 -13.49
N GLY A 409 -63.45 40.52 -13.86
CA GLY A 409 -63.12 39.94 -15.17
C GLY A 409 -63.78 40.54 -16.43
N GLN A 410 -63.31 40.11 -17.61
CA GLN A 410 -64.02 39.21 -18.54
C GLN A 410 -63.21 38.93 -19.85
N TYR A 411 -63.29 37.67 -20.28
CA TYR A 411 -63.19 37.00 -21.61
C TYR A 411 -62.70 37.83 -22.83
N TYR A 412 -61.85 37.33 -23.74
CA TYR A 412 -62.00 36.13 -24.59
C TYR A 412 -60.68 35.41 -24.88
N THR A 413 -60.84 34.13 -25.15
CA THR A 413 -59.87 33.05 -25.31
C THR A 413 -59.56 32.69 -26.76
N SER A 414 -58.46 31.94 -26.91
CA SER A 414 -58.32 30.74 -27.74
C SER A 414 -57.58 30.87 -29.08
N GLY A 415 -56.42 30.21 -29.14
CA GLY A 415 -55.55 30.04 -30.31
C GLY A 415 -54.10 30.37 -29.94
N MET A 416 -53.20 29.44 -29.60
CA MET A 416 -53.11 28.03 -29.99
C MET A 416 -52.49 27.22 -28.84
N ILE A 417 -53.10 26.06 -28.62
CA ILE A 417 -52.61 24.92 -27.84
C ILE A 417 -51.55 24.20 -28.67
N GLU A 418 -50.70 23.42 -27.98
CA GLU A 418 -49.94 22.27 -28.50
C GLU A 418 -50.66 21.47 -29.60
N VAL A 419 -49.92 20.69 -30.40
CA VAL A 419 -50.07 19.22 -30.48
C VAL A 419 -49.06 18.61 -31.45
N MET A 420 -48.61 17.43 -31.01
CA MET A 420 -47.87 16.32 -31.62
C MET A 420 -48.14 16.04 -33.11
N VAL A 421 -47.22 15.31 -33.77
CA VAL A 421 -47.42 13.93 -34.28
C VAL A 421 -46.17 13.41 -35.01
N GLU A 422 -45.73 12.24 -34.52
CA GLU A 422 -45.19 11.05 -35.19
C GLU A 422 -44.43 11.15 -36.53
N GLY A 423 -43.32 10.40 -36.61
CA GLY A 423 -42.77 10.05 -37.92
C GLY A 423 -41.42 9.33 -37.94
N ASN A 424 -41.40 8.08 -37.47
CA ASN A 424 -40.57 6.97 -37.97
C ASN A 424 -39.04 6.91 -37.74
N GLY A 425 -38.67 5.81 -37.08
CA GLY A 425 -37.45 5.04 -37.34
C GLY A 425 -36.36 5.28 -36.29
N GLY A 426 -35.91 4.31 -35.50
CA GLY A 426 -36.02 2.87 -35.62
C GLY A 426 -34.74 2.29 -35.02
N HIS A 427 -34.92 1.51 -33.96
CA HIS A 427 -34.03 0.50 -33.36
C HIS A 427 -32.52 0.76 -33.15
N PRO A 428 -32.02 0.46 -31.93
CA PRO A 428 -30.64 0.07 -31.73
C PRO A 428 -30.47 -1.41 -32.15
N LEU A 429 -29.45 -1.72 -32.94
CA LEU A 429 -28.92 -3.07 -33.01
C LEU A 429 -27.39 -3.08 -32.91
N PRO A 430 -26.85 -3.94 -32.03
CA PRO A 430 -25.43 -4.20 -31.91
C PRO A 430 -24.99 -5.15 -33.02
N CYS A 431 -23.82 -4.89 -33.61
CA CYS A 431 -23.10 -5.89 -34.40
C CYS A 431 -21.78 -6.22 -33.72
N ALA A 432 -21.85 -7.07 -32.71
CA ALA A 432 -20.88 -8.15 -32.58
C ALA A 432 -21.37 -9.31 -33.46
N PHE A 433 -20.44 -10.08 -34.02
CA PHE A 433 -20.61 -11.23 -34.93
C PHE A 433 -20.80 -10.90 -36.42
N ILE A 434 -19.66 -10.78 -37.14
CA ILE A 434 -19.20 -11.71 -38.19
C ILE A 434 -17.78 -11.23 -38.57
N LEU A 435 -16.78 -11.71 -37.83
CA LEU A 435 -15.36 -11.80 -38.24
C LEU A 435 -14.63 -12.75 -37.27
N LYS A 436 -15.32 -13.85 -36.93
CA LYS A 436 -14.78 -14.94 -36.12
C LYS A 436 -14.97 -16.27 -36.86
N TYR A 437 -14.66 -16.27 -38.16
CA TYR A 437 -14.69 -17.46 -39.02
C TYR A 437 -13.67 -17.36 -40.16
N TYR A 438 -12.42 -17.00 -39.84
CA TYR A 438 -11.31 -17.01 -40.81
C TYR A 438 -9.98 -17.57 -40.26
N TYR A 439 -10.04 -18.41 -39.21
CA TYR A 439 -8.88 -19.17 -38.70
C TYR A 439 -9.30 -20.58 -38.25
N LYS A 440 -9.95 -21.33 -39.13
CA LYS A 440 -10.28 -22.73 -38.88
C LYS A 440 -10.38 -23.55 -40.17
N ILE A 441 -9.35 -23.47 -41.02
CA ILE A 441 -8.93 -24.50 -42.00
C ILE A 441 -7.46 -24.17 -42.29
N ASN A 442 -6.56 -24.81 -41.55
CA ASN A 442 -5.18 -25.20 -41.94
C ASN A 442 -4.44 -25.81 -40.73
N HIS A 443 -5.14 -26.68 -40.00
CA HIS A 443 -4.53 -27.61 -39.06
C HIS A 443 -5.09 -29.00 -39.32
N PHE A 444 -4.94 -29.45 -40.58
CA PHE A 444 -5.23 -30.82 -40.98
C PHE A 444 -4.35 -31.13 -42.17
N LEU A 445 -3.14 -31.63 -41.88
CA LEU A 445 -2.29 -32.50 -42.70
C LEU A 445 -1.02 -32.79 -41.87
N SER A 446 -1.16 -33.68 -40.88
CA SER A 446 -0.05 -34.54 -40.45
C SER A 446 -0.25 -35.92 -41.09
N VAL A 447 0.78 -36.76 -41.03
CA VAL A 447 0.96 -38.10 -41.63
C VAL A 447 1.66 -38.00 -43.00
N SER A 448 2.86 -38.52 -43.25
CA SER A 448 3.75 -39.41 -42.47
C SER A 448 5.10 -39.48 -43.19
N THR A 449 6.20 -39.53 -42.44
CA THR A 449 7.43 -40.18 -42.92
C THR A 449 8.20 -40.82 -41.77
N VAL A 450 8.10 -42.16 -41.76
CA VAL A 450 9.13 -43.16 -41.43
C VAL A 450 9.82 -43.06 -40.06
N SER A 451 9.40 -43.97 -39.17
CA SER A 451 10.08 -44.35 -37.94
C SER A 451 11.49 -44.92 -38.23
N GLY A 452 12.51 -44.08 -38.12
CA GLY A 452 13.83 -44.52 -37.67
C GLY A 452 13.79 -44.70 -36.16
N GLN A 453 14.50 -45.71 -35.61
CA GLN A 453 14.66 -45.79 -34.17
C GLN A 453 15.26 -44.48 -33.65
N PRO A 454 14.71 -43.88 -32.58
CA PRO A 454 15.18 -42.59 -32.10
C PRO A 454 16.62 -42.72 -31.57
N SER A 455 17.53 -41.93 -32.12
CA SER A 455 18.94 -41.90 -31.71
C SER A 455 19.09 -41.52 -30.25
N ASN A 456 20.05 -42.10 -29.53
CA ASN A 456 20.31 -41.79 -28.13
C ASN A 456 20.48 -40.28 -27.92
N LEU A 457 19.73 -39.70 -26.99
CA LEU A 457 19.79 -38.26 -26.68
C LEU A 457 20.76 -38.00 -25.52
N ARG A 458 21.49 -36.89 -25.56
CA ARG A 458 22.41 -36.44 -24.50
C ARG A 458 22.05 -35.02 -24.13
N ILE A 459 21.67 -34.79 -22.89
CA ILE A 459 21.22 -33.50 -22.37
C ILE A 459 22.15 -33.08 -21.24
N VAL A 460 22.70 -31.87 -21.33
CA VAL A 460 23.48 -31.27 -20.24
C VAL A 460 22.62 -30.22 -19.55
N LEU A 461 22.48 -30.33 -18.22
CA LEU A 461 21.72 -29.38 -17.41
C LEU A 461 22.67 -28.31 -16.85
N LEU A 462 22.45 -27.06 -17.23
CA LEU A 462 23.24 -25.91 -16.81
C LEU A 462 22.38 -24.91 -16.03
N GLY A 463 23.00 -24.02 -15.27
CA GLY A 463 22.30 -22.96 -14.52
C GLY A 463 22.79 -22.81 -13.08
N LYS A 464 22.34 -21.75 -12.41
CA LYS A 464 22.76 -21.43 -11.05
C LYS A 464 22.42 -22.54 -10.05
N THR A 465 23.16 -22.60 -8.94
CA THR A 465 22.81 -23.51 -7.84
C THR A 465 21.45 -23.10 -7.25
N GLY A 466 20.59 -24.09 -7.01
CA GLY A 466 19.20 -23.88 -6.55
C GLY A 466 18.17 -23.65 -7.66
N ALA A 467 18.55 -23.65 -8.95
CA ALA A 467 17.61 -23.53 -10.07
C ALA A 467 16.73 -24.78 -10.28
N GLY A 468 17.10 -25.91 -9.68
CA GLY A 468 16.38 -27.19 -9.79
C GLY A 468 16.88 -28.11 -10.91
N LYS A 469 18.19 -28.10 -11.21
CA LYS A 469 18.83 -28.96 -12.23
C LYS A 469 18.65 -30.45 -11.94
N SER A 470 19.06 -30.91 -10.77
CA SER A 470 18.92 -32.31 -10.36
C SER A 470 17.46 -32.79 -10.38
N ALA A 471 16.52 -31.96 -9.90
CA ALA A 471 15.08 -32.25 -9.94
C ALA A 471 14.55 -32.30 -11.39
N THR A 472 15.05 -31.43 -12.27
CA THR A 472 14.76 -31.46 -13.70
C THR A 472 15.24 -32.78 -14.31
N GLY A 473 16.47 -33.21 -14.01
CA GLY A 473 17.00 -34.48 -14.51
C GLY A 473 16.16 -35.68 -14.09
N ASN A 474 15.70 -35.70 -12.84
CA ASN A 474 14.78 -36.71 -12.34
C ASN A 474 13.42 -36.68 -13.06
N THR A 475 12.92 -35.48 -13.39
CA THR A 475 11.66 -35.35 -14.12
C THR A 475 11.80 -35.82 -15.57
N ILE A 476 12.89 -35.45 -16.25
CA ILE A 476 13.17 -35.91 -17.62
C ILE A 476 13.29 -37.44 -17.68
N LEU A 477 13.98 -38.05 -16.71
CA LEU A 477 14.18 -39.51 -16.66
C LEU A 477 13.01 -40.28 -16.02
N GLY A 478 12.01 -39.58 -15.48
CA GLY A 478 10.85 -40.19 -14.81
C GLY A 478 11.18 -40.94 -13.51
N THR A 479 12.40 -40.83 -12.98
CA THR A 479 12.89 -41.60 -11.82
C THR A 479 13.82 -40.75 -10.93
N GLU A 480 13.94 -41.08 -9.64
CA GLU A 480 14.82 -40.38 -8.69
C GLU A 480 16.24 -40.93 -8.72
N VAL A 481 17.07 -40.39 -9.62
CA VAL A 481 18.46 -40.82 -9.80
C VAL A 481 19.48 -39.76 -9.35
N PHE A 482 19.08 -38.48 -9.36
CA PHE A 482 19.84 -37.37 -8.81
C PHE A 482 19.29 -37.00 -7.43
N LYS A 483 20.20 -36.73 -6.48
CA LYS A 483 19.83 -36.23 -5.16
C LYS A 483 19.39 -34.76 -5.29
N ALA A 484 18.12 -34.46 -5.04
CA ALA A 484 17.56 -33.11 -5.07
C ALA A 484 16.84 -32.82 -3.76
N GLU A 485 17.34 -31.85 -2.99
CA GLU A 485 16.80 -31.48 -1.67
C GLU A 485 16.80 -29.94 -1.53
N ASP A 486 15.77 -29.38 -0.88
CA ASP A 486 15.73 -27.98 -0.47
C ASP A 486 16.65 -27.77 0.74
N SER A 487 17.91 -27.46 0.45
CA SER A 487 18.97 -27.23 1.43
C SER A 487 19.52 -25.81 1.34
N PRO A 488 19.95 -25.19 2.47
CA PRO A 488 20.65 -23.91 2.42
C PRO A 488 22.02 -24.00 1.74
N VAL A 489 22.55 -25.21 1.54
CA VAL A 489 23.82 -25.49 0.86
C VAL A 489 23.62 -26.25 -0.45
N SER A 490 24.59 -26.12 -1.36
CA SER A 490 24.60 -26.90 -2.59
C SER A 490 24.76 -28.39 -2.32
N VAL A 491 23.96 -29.22 -2.99
CA VAL A 491 23.98 -30.69 -2.88
C VAL A 491 24.83 -31.33 -3.98
N THR A 492 24.84 -30.75 -5.18
CA THR A 492 25.58 -31.25 -6.35
C THR A 492 26.91 -30.52 -6.46
N ALA A 493 27.99 -31.16 -6.01
CA ALA A 493 29.35 -30.65 -6.10
C ALA A 493 30.13 -31.17 -7.34
N GLN A 494 29.60 -32.18 -8.04
CA GLN A 494 30.28 -32.83 -9.17
C GLN A 494 29.31 -33.24 -10.29
N CYS A 495 29.79 -33.23 -11.53
CA CYS A 495 29.10 -33.68 -12.73
C CYS A 495 28.75 -35.18 -12.66
N LYS A 496 27.47 -35.49 -12.78
CA LYS A 496 26.94 -36.85 -12.77
C LYS A 496 26.12 -37.13 -14.02
N LYS A 497 26.46 -38.20 -14.71
CA LYS A 497 25.68 -38.77 -15.81
C LYS A 497 24.72 -39.84 -15.29
N GLN A 498 23.46 -39.77 -15.68
CA GLN A 498 22.48 -40.83 -15.50
C GLN A 498 21.78 -41.11 -16.83
N SER A 499 21.40 -42.38 -17.04
CA SER A 499 20.74 -42.83 -18.26
C SER A 499 19.38 -43.43 -17.93
N GLY A 500 18.38 -43.16 -18.75
CA GLY A 500 17.06 -43.78 -18.66
C GLY A 500 16.42 -43.96 -20.03
N GLU A 501 15.34 -44.74 -20.08
CA GLU A 501 14.54 -44.94 -21.28
C GLU A 501 13.22 -44.18 -21.13
N VAL A 502 12.94 -43.27 -22.05
CA VAL A 502 11.74 -42.42 -22.07
C VAL A 502 11.13 -42.53 -23.45
N ASP A 503 9.87 -42.94 -23.55
CA ASP A 503 9.16 -43.19 -24.82
C ASP A 503 9.93 -44.09 -25.80
N GLY A 504 10.63 -45.12 -25.28
CA GLY A 504 11.44 -46.06 -26.09
C GLY A 504 12.77 -45.49 -26.60
N ARG A 505 13.16 -44.30 -26.13
CA ARG A 505 14.42 -43.63 -26.47
C ARG A 505 15.35 -43.62 -25.26
N LYS A 506 16.62 -43.99 -25.47
CA LYS A 506 17.65 -43.82 -24.45
C LYS A 506 18.04 -42.34 -24.32
N ILE A 507 17.94 -41.81 -23.11
CA ILE A 507 18.31 -40.44 -22.77
C ILE A 507 19.38 -40.47 -21.69
N ASP A 508 20.51 -39.82 -21.97
CA ASP A 508 21.57 -39.54 -21.02
C ASP A 508 21.41 -38.09 -20.54
N VAL A 509 21.28 -37.90 -19.23
CA VAL A 509 21.21 -36.58 -18.59
C VAL A 509 22.48 -36.38 -17.77
N ILE A 510 23.16 -35.25 -17.99
CA ILE A 510 24.35 -34.83 -17.26
C ILE A 510 23.94 -33.67 -16.35
N ASP A 511 23.89 -33.92 -15.05
CA ASP A 511 23.66 -32.89 -14.03
C ASP A 511 24.99 -32.27 -13.63
N THR A 512 25.13 -30.95 -13.78
CA THR A 512 26.36 -30.22 -13.45
C THR A 512 26.26 -29.51 -12.10
N PRO A 513 27.38 -29.18 -11.45
CA PRO A 513 27.40 -28.18 -10.39
C PRO A 513 26.81 -26.85 -10.87
N GLY A 514 26.40 -25.97 -9.95
CA GLY A 514 25.96 -24.64 -10.35
C GLY A 514 27.12 -23.76 -10.78
N LEU A 515 26.87 -22.99 -11.84
CA LEU A 515 27.88 -22.21 -12.56
C LEU A 515 28.54 -21.08 -11.74
N TYR A 516 27.87 -20.66 -10.65
CA TYR A 516 28.32 -19.63 -9.71
C TYR A 516 28.25 -20.15 -8.28
N ASP A 517 28.64 -21.41 -8.07
CA ASP A 517 28.65 -21.96 -6.71
C ASP A 517 29.84 -21.39 -5.93
N THR A 518 29.56 -20.57 -4.91
CA THR A 518 30.59 -19.88 -4.09
C THR A 518 31.49 -20.83 -3.29
N LYS A 519 31.26 -22.15 -3.38
CA LYS A 519 32.09 -23.18 -2.75
C LYS A 519 33.15 -23.76 -3.66
N LEU A 520 33.01 -23.63 -4.98
CA LEU A 520 33.98 -24.16 -5.94
C LEU A 520 34.95 -23.05 -6.33
N SER A 521 36.25 -23.37 -6.36
CA SER A 521 37.26 -22.50 -6.96
C SER A 521 37.13 -22.48 -8.49
N GLU A 522 37.78 -21.52 -9.16
CA GLU A 522 37.84 -21.49 -10.62
C GLU A 522 38.46 -22.80 -11.18
N GLU A 523 39.52 -23.32 -10.55
CA GLU A 523 40.18 -24.58 -10.95
C GLU A 523 39.25 -25.80 -10.79
N GLU A 524 38.44 -25.84 -9.74
CA GLU A 524 37.45 -26.91 -9.53
C GLU A 524 36.32 -26.82 -10.55
N MET A 525 35.90 -25.60 -10.92
CA MET A 525 34.89 -25.39 -11.97
C MET A 525 35.41 -25.82 -13.34
N GLU A 526 36.65 -25.48 -13.69
CA GLU A 526 37.30 -25.95 -14.92
C GLU A 526 37.36 -27.49 -14.99
N SER A 527 37.72 -28.14 -13.88
CA SER A 527 37.77 -29.60 -13.79
C SER A 527 36.38 -30.23 -14.04
N GLU A 528 35.33 -29.61 -13.50
CA GLU A 528 33.96 -30.08 -13.71
C GLU A 528 33.43 -29.81 -15.13
N ILE A 529 33.91 -28.76 -15.81
CA ILE A 529 33.67 -28.55 -17.24
C ILE A 529 34.29 -29.68 -18.07
N VAL A 530 35.56 -30.02 -17.81
CA VAL A 530 36.26 -31.13 -18.49
C VAL A 530 35.49 -32.44 -18.30
N ARG A 531 35.07 -32.71 -17.06
CA ARG A 531 34.28 -33.90 -16.73
C ARG A 531 32.92 -33.92 -17.44
N CYS A 532 32.25 -32.76 -17.56
CA CYS A 532 31.00 -32.63 -18.31
C CYS A 532 31.21 -32.98 -19.78
N ILE A 533 32.30 -32.50 -20.40
CA ILE A 533 32.65 -32.79 -21.79
C ILE A 533 32.88 -34.29 -21.98
N GLU A 534 33.73 -34.90 -21.16
CA GLU A 534 34.02 -36.34 -21.20
C GLU A 534 32.75 -37.21 -21.07
N GLN A 535 31.81 -36.81 -20.21
CA GLN A 535 30.55 -37.56 -20.00
C GLN A 535 29.52 -37.40 -21.13
N SER A 536 29.67 -36.36 -21.96
CA SER A 536 28.71 -36.02 -23.02
C SER A 536 29.24 -36.24 -24.44
N VAL A 537 30.46 -36.76 -24.60
CA VAL A 537 31.06 -37.22 -25.87
C VAL A 537 30.08 -38.11 -26.69
N PRO A 538 29.99 -37.94 -28.04
CA PRO A 538 30.71 -37.01 -28.93
C PRO A 538 30.30 -35.53 -28.79
N GLY A 539 29.29 -35.28 -27.95
CA GLY A 539 28.79 -33.96 -27.60
C GLY A 539 27.28 -33.99 -27.32
N PRO A 540 26.75 -33.02 -26.58
CA PRO A 540 25.34 -32.97 -26.20
C PRO A 540 24.45 -32.63 -27.38
N HIS A 541 23.21 -33.13 -27.35
CA HIS A 541 22.17 -32.72 -28.29
C HIS A 541 21.46 -31.45 -27.84
N ALA A 542 21.43 -31.20 -26.53
CA ALA A 542 20.89 -29.98 -25.96
C ALA A 542 21.60 -29.60 -24.68
N PHE A 543 21.82 -28.30 -24.51
CA PHE A 543 22.03 -27.67 -23.22
C PHE A 543 20.68 -27.15 -22.71
N LEU A 544 20.26 -27.59 -21.52
CA LEU A 544 19.10 -27.01 -20.85
C LEU A 544 19.61 -26.02 -19.81
N LEU A 545 19.43 -24.74 -20.09
CA LEU A 545 19.69 -23.69 -19.12
C LEU A 545 18.51 -23.59 -18.16
N VAL A 546 18.64 -24.25 -17.01
CA VAL A 546 17.62 -24.32 -15.96
C VAL A 546 17.59 -23.00 -15.19
N ILE A 547 16.43 -22.33 -15.24
CA ILE A 547 16.13 -21.07 -14.55
C ILE A 547 14.90 -21.33 -13.68
N ARG A 548 14.96 -20.93 -12.41
CA ARG A 548 13.78 -20.98 -11.54
C ARG A 548 12.86 -19.82 -11.88
N LEU A 549 11.58 -20.07 -12.15
CA LEU A 549 10.62 -18.98 -12.31
C LEU A 549 10.59 -18.11 -11.05
N GLY A 550 10.65 -16.80 -11.26
CA GLY A 550 10.82 -15.80 -10.22
C GLY A 550 11.81 -14.72 -10.66
N ARG A 551 12.39 -13.98 -9.72
CA ARG A 551 13.27 -12.86 -10.04
C ARG A 551 14.44 -13.27 -10.92
N PHE A 552 14.61 -12.56 -12.04
CA PHE A 552 15.70 -12.79 -12.98
C PHE A 552 16.95 -12.02 -12.51
N THR A 553 17.99 -12.76 -12.12
CA THR A 553 19.19 -12.20 -11.48
C THR A 553 20.33 -11.97 -12.46
N GLU A 554 21.28 -11.09 -12.13
CA GLU A 554 22.48 -10.86 -12.93
C GLU A 554 23.30 -12.16 -13.15
N GLU A 555 23.35 -13.05 -12.15
CA GLU A 555 23.91 -14.40 -12.29
C GLU A 555 23.26 -15.19 -13.45
N GLU A 556 21.95 -15.06 -13.63
CA GLU A 556 21.23 -15.75 -14.72
C GLU A 556 21.46 -15.08 -16.07
N GLN A 557 21.59 -13.76 -16.10
CA GLN A 557 21.99 -12.99 -17.29
C GLN A 557 23.37 -13.41 -17.78
N ASN A 558 24.32 -13.54 -16.86
CA ASN A 558 25.70 -13.89 -17.17
C ASN A 558 25.87 -15.37 -17.53
N THR A 559 24.87 -16.22 -17.24
CA THR A 559 24.97 -17.66 -17.48
C THR A 559 25.13 -18.01 -18.96
N VAL A 560 24.40 -17.37 -19.88
CA VAL A 560 24.56 -17.67 -21.32
C VAL A 560 25.93 -17.23 -21.82
N LYS A 561 26.42 -16.09 -21.33
CA LYS A 561 27.79 -15.66 -21.62
C LYS A 561 28.80 -16.69 -21.12
N TRP A 562 28.62 -17.22 -19.91
CA TRP A 562 29.44 -18.30 -19.39
C TRP A 562 29.40 -19.55 -20.28
N ILE A 563 28.23 -19.91 -20.83
CA ILE A 563 28.10 -21.02 -21.78
C ILE A 563 28.92 -20.75 -23.05
N GLN A 564 28.84 -19.53 -23.60
CA GLN A 564 29.60 -19.12 -24.77
C GLN A 564 31.10 -19.09 -24.51
N ASP A 565 31.52 -18.61 -23.34
CA ASP A 565 32.93 -18.53 -22.96
C ASP A 565 33.57 -19.92 -22.75
N ASN A 566 32.81 -20.90 -22.23
CA ASN A 566 33.34 -22.23 -21.87
C ASN A 566 33.13 -23.32 -22.92
N PHE A 567 32.00 -23.28 -23.64
CA PHE A 567 31.71 -24.24 -24.70
C PHE A 567 31.96 -23.61 -26.09
N GLY A 568 31.81 -22.30 -26.24
CA GLY A 568 31.97 -21.60 -27.50
C GLY A 568 30.66 -20.96 -27.95
N GLU A 569 30.75 -19.94 -28.81
CA GLU A 569 29.61 -19.13 -29.25
C GLU A 569 28.43 -19.96 -29.82
N GLU A 570 28.73 -21.03 -30.55
CA GLU A 570 27.74 -21.92 -31.16
C GLU A 570 26.94 -22.75 -30.15
N ALA A 571 27.39 -22.89 -28.90
CA ALA A 571 26.66 -23.62 -27.86
C ALA A 571 25.29 -22.99 -27.57
N SER A 572 25.17 -21.67 -27.75
CA SER A 572 23.90 -20.95 -27.66
C SER A 572 22.85 -21.47 -28.65
N MET A 573 23.26 -21.98 -29.82
CA MET A 573 22.39 -22.57 -30.85
C MET A 573 21.79 -23.92 -30.45
N TYR A 574 22.41 -24.59 -29.46
CA TYR A 574 21.96 -25.85 -28.88
C TYR A 574 21.37 -25.67 -27.47
N THR A 575 21.14 -24.43 -27.04
CA THR A 575 20.61 -24.11 -25.73
C THR A 575 19.09 -23.85 -25.77
N ILE A 576 18.37 -24.43 -24.81
CA ILE A 576 16.96 -24.15 -24.51
C ILE A 576 16.87 -23.65 -23.07
N LEU A 577 16.18 -22.54 -22.85
CA LEU A 577 15.90 -22.06 -21.49
C LEU A 577 14.79 -22.92 -20.86
N LEU A 578 15.06 -23.52 -19.73
CA LEU A 578 14.11 -24.37 -19.02
C LEU A 578 13.67 -23.70 -17.70
N PHE A 579 12.41 -23.30 -17.66
CA PHE A 579 11.79 -22.64 -16.51
C PHE A 579 11.19 -23.65 -15.53
N THR A 580 11.76 -23.79 -14.34
CA THR A 580 11.21 -24.63 -13.27
C THR A 580 10.17 -23.88 -12.45
N HIS A 581 9.33 -24.62 -11.71
CA HIS A 581 8.26 -24.09 -10.84
C HIS A 581 7.16 -23.34 -11.62
N GLY A 582 6.73 -23.88 -12.77
CA GLY A 582 5.63 -23.33 -13.57
C GLY A 582 4.33 -23.12 -12.79
N ASP A 583 4.13 -23.86 -11.69
CA ASP A 583 3.00 -23.74 -10.78
C ASP A 583 2.94 -22.39 -10.03
N GLN A 584 4.06 -21.65 -9.95
CA GLN A 584 4.14 -20.38 -9.21
C GLN A 584 3.59 -19.18 -9.98
N LEU A 585 3.23 -19.32 -11.26
CA LEU A 585 2.74 -18.22 -12.10
C LEU A 585 1.32 -17.72 -11.73
N LYS A 586 0.63 -18.34 -10.77
CA LYS A 586 -0.67 -17.88 -10.21
C LYS A 586 -1.73 -17.45 -11.25
N GLY A 587 -1.76 -18.10 -12.41
CA GLY A 587 -2.71 -17.80 -13.50
C GLY A 587 -2.15 -16.95 -14.64
N LYS A 588 -0.94 -16.42 -14.52
CA LYS A 588 -0.17 -15.86 -15.64
C LYS A 588 0.38 -16.98 -16.52
N SER A 589 0.46 -16.73 -17.82
CA SER A 589 1.21 -17.57 -18.76
C SER A 589 2.72 -17.33 -18.64
N VAL A 590 3.52 -18.29 -19.11
CA VAL A 590 4.98 -18.11 -19.18
C VAL A 590 5.30 -16.94 -20.11
N GLU A 591 4.59 -16.81 -21.22
CA GLU A 591 4.73 -15.75 -22.21
C GLU A 591 4.52 -14.35 -21.60
N GLU A 592 3.49 -14.18 -20.77
CA GLU A 592 3.25 -12.92 -20.05
C GLU A 592 4.40 -12.61 -19.08
N PHE A 593 4.85 -13.60 -18.30
CA PHE A 593 5.98 -13.46 -17.40
C PHE A 593 7.27 -13.07 -18.14
N LEU A 594 7.52 -13.67 -19.30
CA LEU A 594 8.67 -13.32 -20.14
C LEU A 594 8.59 -11.91 -20.70
N ALA A 595 7.38 -11.41 -21.00
CA ALA A 595 7.19 -10.07 -21.52
C ALA A 595 7.53 -8.96 -20.52
N GLU A 596 7.51 -9.27 -19.21
CA GLU A 596 7.79 -8.33 -18.12
C GLU A 596 9.26 -7.91 -18.02
N SER A 597 10.24 -8.73 -18.47
CA SER A 597 11.67 -8.39 -18.40
C SER A 597 12.34 -8.33 -19.77
N LYS A 598 12.97 -7.18 -20.07
CA LYS A 598 13.73 -6.98 -21.31
C LYS A 598 14.99 -7.84 -21.36
N GLU A 599 15.66 -7.99 -20.23
CA GLU A 599 16.90 -8.75 -20.07
C GLU A 599 16.63 -10.24 -20.25
N LEU A 600 15.54 -10.75 -19.67
CA LEU A 600 15.13 -12.15 -19.85
C LEU A 600 14.78 -12.45 -21.31
N ARG A 601 14.07 -11.53 -21.99
CA ARG A 601 13.83 -11.64 -23.43
C ARG A 601 15.10 -11.61 -24.25
N LYS A 602 16.07 -10.77 -23.89
CA LYS A 602 17.37 -10.73 -24.55
C LYS A 602 18.07 -12.09 -24.43
N LEU A 603 18.04 -12.70 -23.25
CA LEU A 603 18.61 -14.03 -23.00
C LEU A 603 17.95 -15.10 -23.89
N ILE A 604 16.61 -15.12 -23.94
CA ILE A 604 15.84 -16.03 -24.79
C ILE A 604 16.18 -15.84 -26.27
N ASN A 605 16.34 -14.60 -26.72
CA ASN A 605 16.67 -14.29 -28.11
C ASN A 605 18.08 -14.77 -28.48
N ILE A 606 19.06 -14.69 -27.56
CA ILE A 606 20.41 -15.27 -27.77
C ILE A 606 20.30 -16.78 -28.00
N CYS A 607 19.40 -17.45 -27.28
CA CYS A 607 19.10 -18.88 -27.46
C CYS A 607 18.02 -19.14 -28.54
N GLY A 608 17.89 -18.28 -29.55
CA GLY A 608 17.03 -18.50 -30.71
C GLY A 608 15.52 -18.53 -30.41
N GLY A 609 15.07 -17.90 -29.33
CA GLY A 609 13.66 -17.87 -28.93
C GLY A 609 13.17 -19.13 -28.21
N ARG A 610 14.07 -20.07 -27.87
CA ARG A 610 13.71 -21.40 -27.36
C ARG A 610 13.60 -21.40 -25.84
N TYR A 611 12.41 -21.76 -25.35
CA TYR A 611 12.20 -22.03 -23.93
C TYR A 611 11.14 -23.13 -23.71
N HIS A 612 11.15 -23.70 -22.51
CA HIS A 612 10.17 -24.67 -22.05
C HIS A 612 9.93 -24.47 -20.54
N SER A 613 8.73 -24.76 -20.03
CA SER A 613 8.43 -24.69 -18.61
C SER A 613 8.05 -26.06 -18.09
N LEU A 614 8.56 -26.40 -16.91
CA LEU A 614 8.42 -27.73 -16.30
C LEU A 614 8.10 -27.59 -14.81
N ILE A 615 7.23 -28.47 -14.31
CA ILE A 615 6.83 -28.54 -12.90
C ILE A 615 7.39 -29.84 -12.30
N ASN A 616 8.50 -29.73 -11.57
CA ASN A 616 9.24 -30.88 -11.02
C ASN A 616 8.43 -31.77 -10.06
N ASP A 617 7.37 -31.24 -9.45
CA ASP A 617 6.50 -31.99 -8.52
C ASP A 617 5.43 -32.82 -9.25
N LYS A 618 5.19 -32.51 -10.53
CA LYS A 618 4.21 -33.20 -11.38
C LYS A 618 4.90 -34.18 -12.33
N ARG A 619 5.82 -35.00 -11.83
CA ARG A 619 6.61 -35.94 -12.67
C ARG A 619 5.79 -36.98 -13.42
N LYS A 620 4.57 -37.27 -12.94
CA LYS A 620 3.61 -38.17 -13.60
C LYS A 620 2.84 -37.50 -14.73
N ASP A 621 3.09 -36.21 -14.99
CA ASP A 621 2.51 -35.49 -16.11
C ASP A 621 3.22 -35.91 -17.40
N ASN A 622 2.55 -36.76 -18.17
CA ASN A 622 3.07 -37.33 -19.40
C ASN A 622 3.06 -36.34 -20.58
N THR A 623 2.86 -35.04 -20.36
CA THR A 623 2.84 -34.03 -21.44
C THR A 623 4.10 -33.17 -21.50
N GLN A 624 4.66 -32.80 -20.33
CA GLN A 624 5.76 -31.83 -20.25
C GLN A 624 7.05 -32.36 -20.89
N VAL A 625 7.46 -33.58 -20.54
CA VAL A 625 8.71 -34.17 -21.05
C VAL A 625 8.62 -34.45 -22.56
N PRO A 626 7.56 -35.06 -23.12
CA PRO A 626 7.45 -35.23 -24.57
C PRO A 626 7.50 -33.91 -25.36
N GLU A 627 6.88 -32.84 -24.85
CA GLU A 627 6.96 -31.51 -25.48
C GLU A 627 8.37 -30.91 -25.42
N LEU A 628 9.11 -31.12 -24.33
CA LEU A 628 10.52 -30.73 -24.22
C LEU A 628 11.39 -31.50 -25.22
N LEU A 629 11.22 -32.83 -25.30
CA LEU A 629 11.98 -33.67 -26.23
C LEU A 629 11.71 -33.29 -27.69
N LYS A 630 10.46 -32.99 -28.04
CA LYS A 630 10.10 -32.46 -29.35
C LYS A 630 10.80 -31.14 -29.67
N LYS A 631 10.85 -30.20 -28.71
CA LYS A 631 11.59 -28.94 -28.89
C LYS A 631 13.09 -29.15 -29.09
N ILE A 632 13.67 -30.14 -28.42
CA ILE A 632 15.08 -30.54 -28.60
C ILE A 632 15.29 -31.10 -30.01
N GLU A 633 14.41 -31.98 -30.48
CA GLU A 633 14.49 -32.57 -31.82
C GLU A 633 14.40 -31.49 -32.92
N GLU A 634 13.42 -30.60 -32.84
CA GLU A 634 13.26 -29.48 -33.77
C GLU A 634 14.48 -28.55 -33.78
N MET A 635 15.12 -28.36 -32.62
CA MET A 635 16.36 -27.57 -32.51
C MET A 635 17.54 -28.29 -33.17
N VAL A 636 17.73 -29.58 -32.90
CA VAL A 636 18.81 -30.39 -33.47
C VAL A 636 18.66 -30.50 -34.99
N GLU A 637 17.44 -30.69 -35.49
CA GLU A 637 17.15 -30.73 -36.92
C GLU A 637 17.51 -29.40 -37.62
N LYS A 638 17.17 -28.26 -37.02
CA LYS A 638 17.57 -26.93 -37.50
C LYS A 638 19.08 -26.72 -37.51
N ASN A 639 19.82 -27.42 -36.64
CA ASN A 639 21.28 -27.43 -36.59
C ASN A 639 21.92 -28.54 -37.46
N GLY A 640 21.17 -29.10 -38.43
CA GLY A 640 21.69 -30.10 -39.37
C GLY A 640 21.67 -31.55 -38.86
N GLY A 641 20.94 -31.81 -37.78
CA GLY A 641 20.73 -33.16 -37.24
C GLY A 641 21.90 -33.74 -36.46
N GLN A 642 22.97 -32.97 -36.25
CA GLN A 642 24.16 -33.40 -35.51
C GLN A 642 24.10 -32.94 -34.05
N PRO A 643 24.72 -33.67 -33.11
CA PRO A 643 24.95 -33.15 -31.78
C PRO A 643 25.92 -31.96 -31.82
N TYR A 644 25.84 -31.10 -30.81
CA TYR A 644 26.81 -30.04 -30.61
C TYR A 644 28.23 -30.61 -30.50
N THR A 645 29.21 -29.97 -31.13
CA THR A 645 30.62 -30.34 -31.01
C THR A 645 31.48 -29.10 -31.16
N ASN A 646 32.68 -29.12 -30.57
CA ASN A 646 33.71 -28.10 -30.68
C ASN A 646 35.10 -28.77 -30.61
N GLU A 647 36.17 -27.99 -30.61
CA GLU A 647 37.54 -28.52 -30.51
C GLU A 647 37.76 -29.40 -29.27
N MET A 648 37.15 -29.02 -28.13
CA MET A 648 37.27 -29.79 -26.87
C MET A 648 36.58 -31.16 -26.97
N TYR A 649 35.40 -31.23 -27.57
CA TYR A 649 34.69 -32.50 -27.81
C TYR A 649 35.41 -33.38 -28.82
N GLN A 650 35.97 -32.80 -29.88
CA GLN A 650 36.76 -33.54 -30.87
C GLN A 650 38.03 -34.14 -30.24
N GLU A 651 38.71 -33.38 -29.40
CA GLU A 651 39.86 -33.86 -28.64
C GLU A 651 39.50 -34.99 -27.67
N ALA A 652 38.41 -34.82 -26.90
CA ALA A 652 37.93 -35.83 -25.97
C ALA A 652 37.51 -37.12 -26.70
N GLN A 653 36.80 -37.00 -27.82
CA GLN A 653 36.42 -38.13 -28.68
C GLN A 653 37.66 -38.87 -29.19
N ARG A 654 38.67 -38.15 -29.69
CA ARG A 654 39.92 -38.77 -30.19
C ARG A 654 40.65 -39.55 -29.10
N LYS A 655 40.75 -38.99 -27.88
CA LYS A 655 41.38 -39.69 -26.75
C LYS A 655 40.65 -40.97 -26.36
N ILE A 656 39.31 -40.95 -26.37
CA ILE A 656 38.50 -42.14 -26.09
C ILE A 656 38.71 -43.20 -27.18
N GLU A 657 38.71 -42.79 -28.46
CA GLU A 657 38.96 -43.70 -29.58
C GLU A 657 40.37 -44.32 -29.53
N GLU A 658 41.40 -43.52 -29.24
CA GLU A 658 42.78 -43.99 -29.06
C GLU A 658 42.91 -44.97 -27.88
N GLU A 659 42.24 -44.70 -26.75
CA GLU A 659 42.25 -45.59 -25.60
C GLU A 659 41.50 -46.91 -25.89
N GLU A 660 40.34 -46.84 -26.53
CA GLU A 660 39.59 -48.03 -26.95
C GLU A 660 40.36 -48.88 -27.94
N GLU A 661 41.03 -48.26 -28.90
CA GLU A 661 41.88 -48.97 -29.86
C GLU A 661 43.08 -49.60 -29.15
N ARG A 662 43.72 -48.90 -28.21
CA ARG A 662 44.79 -49.47 -27.37
C ARG A 662 44.28 -50.68 -26.58
N LYS A 663 43.10 -50.58 -25.94
CA LYS A 663 42.49 -51.71 -25.20
C LYS A 663 42.19 -52.89 -26.12
N ARG A 664 41.63 -52.64 -27.31
CA ARG A 664 41.38 -53.68 -28.34
C ARG A 664 42.68 -54.35 -28.79
N GLN A 665 43.75 -53.59 -28.98
CA GLN A 665 45.06 -54.12 -29.35
C GLN A 665 45.69 -54.94 -28.22
N GLU A 666 45.58 -54.49 -26.97
CA GLU A 666 46.03 -55.23 -25.79
C GLU A 666 45.23 -56.52 -25.60
N GLU A 667 43.91 -56.49 -25.75
CA GLU A 667 43.05 -57.69 -25.70
C GLU A 667 43.37 -58.67 -26.83
N ALA A 668 43.53 -58.18 -28.06
CA ALA A 668 43.92 -59.01 -29.20
C ALA A 668 45.33 -59.61 -29.04
N LYS A 669 46.26 -58.87 -28.43
CA LYS A 669 47.60 -59.37 -28.10
C LYS A 669 47.53 -60.47 -27.04
N ARG A 670 46.79 -60.24 -25.94
CA ARG A 670 46.55 -61.25 -24.89
C ARG A 670 45.87 -62.51 -25.46
N GLU A 671 44.93 -62.35 -26.38
CA GLU A 671 44.28 -63.49 -27.03
C GLU A 671 45.26 -64.26 -27.94
N ARG A 672 46.14 -63.57 -28.68
CA ARG A 672 47.18 -64.21 -29.50
C ARG A 672 48.20 -64.95 -28.65
N GLU A 673 48.65 -64.37 -27.55
CA GLU A 673 49.58 -65.00 -26.61
C GLU A 673 48.95 -66.26 -26.00
N ARG A 674 47.69 -66.19 -25.55
CA ARG A 674 46.93 -67.37 -25.09
C ARG A 674 46.83 -68.47 -26.16
N ARG A 675 46.55 -68.12 -27.41
CA ARG A 675 46.51 -69.08 -28.52
C ARG A 675 47.88 -69.71 -28.80
N GLN A 676 48.96 -68.93 -28.73
CA GLN A 676 50.33 -69.44 -28.90
C GLN A 676 50.73 -70.39 -27.76
N GLU A 677 50.41 -70.06 -26.52
CA GLU A 677 50.63 -70.93 -25.37
C GLU A 677 49.83 -72.22 -25.48
N GLU A 678 48.56 -72.16 -25.91
CA GLU A 678 47.74 -73.35 -26.17
C GLU A 678 48.31 -74.21 -27.31
N GLU A 679 48.79 -73.61 -28.40
CA GLU A 679 49.47 -74.32 -29.49
C GLU A 679 50.79 -74.95 -29.03
N GLU A 680 51.60 -74.24 -28.24
CA GLU A 680 52.81 -74.79 -27.66
C GLU A 680 52.49 -75.95 -26.72
N ARG A 681 51.46 -75.82 -25.88
CA ARG A 681 51.02 -76.89 -24.98
C ARG A 681 50.56 -78.11 -25.79
N ARG A 682 49.77 -77.92 -26.85
CA ARG A 682 49.38 -78.99 -27.78
C ARG A 682 50.59 -79.66 -28.43
N ARG A 683 51.57 -78.88 -28.93
CA ARG A 683 52.80 -79.43 -29.52
C ARG A 683 53.63 -80.20 -28.49
N ARG A 684 53.69 -79.75 -27.23
CA ARG A 684 54.36 -80.46 -26.13
C ARG A 684 53.63 -81.76 -25.79
N GLU A 685 52.29 -81.74 -25.73
CA GLU A 685 51.46 -82.93 -25.52
C GLU A 685 51.60 -83.95 -26.67
N GLU A 686 51.62 -83.50 -27.93
CA GLU A 686 51.86 -84.36 -29.11
C GLU A 686 53.25 -85.00 -29.06
N LYS A 687 54.30 -84.22 -28.77
CA LYS A 687 55.67 -84.75 -28.61
C LYS A 687 55.75 -85.75 -27.46
N LEU A 688 55.07 -85.47 -26.34
CA LEU A 688 55.02 -86.38 -25.20
C LEU A 688 54.29 -87.69 -25.57
N ASN A 689 53.20 -87.60 -26.33
CA ASN A 689 52.43 -88.75 -26.80
C ASN A 689 53.23 -89.60 -27.81
N ASP A 690 53.97 -88.98 -28.73
CA ASP A 690 54.88 -89.69 -29.66
C ASP A 690 56.03 -90.39 -28.91
N CYS A 691 56.59 -89.74 -27.89
CA CYS A 691 57.57 -90.36 -26.99
C CYS A 691 56.99 -91.54 -26.21
N LYS A 692 55.74 -91.46 -25.73
CA LYS A 692 55.05 -92.59 -25.07
C LYS A 692 54.81 -93.76 -26.03
N TRP A 693 54.34 -93.49 -27.25
CA TRP A 693 54.07 -94.51 -28.27
C TRP A 693 55.35 -95.21 -28.74
N SER A 694 56.43 -94.46 -28.94
CA SER A 694 57.73 -95.02 -29.33
C SER A 694 58.37 -95.88 -28.23
N ALA A 695 58.21 -95.52 -26.96
CA ALA A 695 58.62 -96.35 -25.82
C ALA A 695 57.84 -97.67 -25.75
N LEU A 696 56.52 -97.63 -25.93
CA LEU A 696 55.66 -98.83 -25.99
C LEU A 696 56.08 -99.76 -27.15
N ALA A 697 56.31 -99.22 -28.35
CA ALA A 697 56.76 -99.99 -29.50
C ALA A 697 58.13 -100.65 -29.30
N SER A 698 59.08 -99.95 -28.66
CA SER A 698 60.42 -100.49 -28.35
C SER A 698 60.34 -101.62 -27.32
N THR A 699 59.47 -101.49 -26.31
CA THR A 699 59.24 -102.51 -25.29
C THR A 699 58.62 -103.78 -25.90
N ALA A 700 57.67 -103.61 -26.82
CA ALA A 700 57.09 -104.72 -27.59
C ALA A 700 58.13 -105.43 -28.49
N ALA A 701 59.02 -104.68 -29.15
CA ALA A 701 60.10 -105.23 -29.97
C ALA A 701 61.14 -106.02 -29.15
N LEU A 702 61.53 -105.52 -27.97
CA LEU A 702 62.40 -106.23 -27.03
C LEU A 702 61.74 -107.50 -26.49
N GLY A 703 60.43 -107.45 -26.17
CA GLY A 703 59.66 -108.61 -25.74
C GLY A 703 59.62 -109.73 -26.79
N LEU A 704 59.41 -109.36 -28.06
CA LEU A 704 59.47 -110.31 -29.19
C LEU A 704 60.89 -110.86 -29.40
N GLY A 705 61.93 -110.02 -29.31
CA GLY A 705 63.33 -110.46 -29.43
C GLY A 705 63.75 -111.47 -28.34
N ALA A 706 63.27 -111.28 -27.11
CA ALA A 706 63.52 -112.21 -26.00
C ALA A 706 62.78 -113.55 -26.18
N MET A 707 61.58 -113.55 -26.77
CA MET A 707 60.82 -114.76 -27.06
C MET A 707 61.43 -115.63 -28.18
N PHE A 708 62.06 -115.01 -29.19
CA PHE A 708 62.62 -115.73 -30.33
C PHE A 708 64.15 -115.95 -30.27
N SER A 709 64.82 -115.51 -29.19
CA SER A 709 66.27 -115.70 -28.96
C SER A 709 67.20 -115.24 -30.10
N SER A 710 66.73 -114.29 -30.92
CA SER A 710 67.49 -113.75 -32.04
C SER A 710 68.36 -112.58 -31.56
N PRO A 711 69.70 -112.71 -31.58
CA PRO A 711 70.61 -111.63 -31.16
C PRO A 711 70.44 -110.37 -32.01
N TRP A 712 70.07 -110.54 -33.29
CA TRP A 712 69.85 -109.44 -34.24
C TRP A 712 68.59 -108.65 -33.91
N SER A 713 67.53 -109.33 -33.46
CA SER A 713 66.27 -108.68 -33.06
C SER A 713 66.40 -107.97 -31.72
N LEU A 714 67.13 -108.55 -30.77
CA LEU A 714 67.49 -107.90 -29.50
C LEU A 714 68.39 -106.67 -29.71
N ALA A 715 69.41 -106.79 -30.57
CA ALA A 715 70.29 -105.68 -30.92
C ALA A 715 69.53 -104.56 -31.65
N ALA A 716 68.62 -104.90 -32.56
CA ALA A 716 67.77 -103.92 -33.23
C ALA A 716 66.82 -103.22 -32.26
N GLY A 717 66.18 -103.96 -31.34
CA GLY A 717 65.33 -103.39 -30.29
C GLY A 717 66.10 -102.47 -29.33
N ALA A 718 67.30 -102.87 -28.91
CA ALA A 718 68.18 -102.06 -28.06
C ALA A 718 68.70 -100.81 -28.79
N ALA A 719 69.06 -100.92 -30.07
CA ALA A 719 69.48 -99.79 -30.89
C ALA A 719 68.34 -98.79 -31.12
N LEU A 720 67.12 -99.28 -31.39
CA LEU A 720 65.92 -98.44 -31.51
C LEU A 720 65.58 -97.73 -30.18
N ALA A 721 65.65 -98.45 -29.06
CA ALA A 721 65.44 -97.88 -27.74
C ALA A 721 66.50 -96.82 -27.38
N ALA A 722 67.77 -97.04 -27.75
CA ALA A 722 68.85 -96.09 -27.53
C ALA A 722 68.71 -94.84 -28.41
N LEU A 723 68.43 -95.01 -29.71
CA LEU A 723 68.25 -93.90 -30.65
C LEU A 723 67.03 -93.04 -30.31
N LYS A 724 65.88 -93.66 -30.03
CA LYS A 724 64.66 -92.92 -29.68
C LYS A 724 64.66 -92.43 -28.23
N GLY A 725 65.23 -93.19 -27.30
CA GLY A 725 65.40 -92.78 -25.91
C GLY A 725 66.28 -91.53 -25.77
N TYR A 726 67.31 -91.40 -26.62
CA TYR A 726 68.14 -90.20 -26.68
C TYR A 726 67.37 -88.97 -27.19
N GLN A 727 66.50 -89.13 -28.20
CA GLN A 727 65.62 -88.06 -28.71
C GLN A 727 64.56 -87.62 -27.70
N CYS A 728 64.02 -88.53 -26.88
CA CYS A 728 63.01 -88.23 -25.87
C CYS A 728 63.57 -87.86 -24.48
N MET A 729 64.87 -88.00 -24.24
CA MET A 729 65.47 -87.65 -22.94
C MET A 729 65.39 -86.14 -22.65
N GLY A 730 65.47 -85.30 -23.68
CA GLY A 730 65.36 -83.83 -23.52
C GLY A 730 63.95 -83.33 -23.19
N THR A 731 62.90 -84.08 -23.54
CA THR A 731 61.50 -83.70 -23.27
C THR A 731 61.03 -84.13 -21.88
N TYR A 732 61.54 -85.23 -21.32
CA TYR A 732 61.22 -85.64 -19.94
C TYR A 732 61.88 -84.74 -18.89
N PHE A 733 63.14 -84.32 -19.09
CA PHE A 733 63.87 -83.48 -18.14
C PHE A 733 63.33 -82.04 -18.04
N THR A 734 62.64 -81.54 -19.05
CA THR A 734 62.05 -80.19 -19.06
C THR A 734 60.64 -80.14 -18.47
N SER A 735 59.95 -81.28 -18.35
CA SER A 735 58.61 -81.38 -17.74
C SER A 735 58.61 -81.44 -16.20
N GLY A 736 59.76 -81.69 -15.57
CA GLY A 736 59.89 -81.82 -14.12
C GLY A 736 60.06 -80.48 -13.35
N SER A 737 60.14 -79.35 -14.06
CA SER A 737 60.59 -78.08 -13.47
C SER A 737 59.50 -77.01 -13.32
N SER A 738 58.25 -77.28 -13.71
CA SER A 738 57.18 -76.26 -13.83
C SER A 738 55.99 -76.45 -12.88
N ASN A 739 56.16 -77.13 -11.74
CA ASN A 739 55.06 -77.44 -10.80
C ASN A 739 55.24 -76.82 -9.40
N SER A 740 55.81 -75.61 -9.27
CA SER A 740 56.04 -74.98 -7.95
C SER A 740 55.49 -73.57 -7.77
N GLU A 741 54.67 -73.01 -8.66
CA GLU A 741 54.16 -71.62 -8.49
C GLU A 741 52.62 -71.46 -8.49
N ASP A 742 51.83 -72.52 -8.60
CA ASP A 742 50.36 -72.44 -8.44
C ASP A 742 49.91 -72.88 -7.04
N GLN A 743 50.34 -72.17 -5.99
CA GLN A 743 49.66 -72.13 -4.69
C GLN A 743 49.93 -70.77 -4.02
N LYS A 744 49.22 -69.73 -4.46
CA LYS A 744 48.84 -68.55 -3.67
C LYS A 744 47.93 -67.64 -4.51
N GLU A 745 46.63 -67.87 -4.39
CA GLU A 745 45.64 -66.90 -3.91
C GLU A 745 44.31 -67.59 -3.62
#